data_AF-A0A843AGM9-F1
#
_entry.id   AF-A0A843AGM9-F1
#
_cell.length_a   1.000
_cell.length_b   1.000
_cell.length_c   1.000
_cell.angle_alpha   90.00
_cell.angle_beta   90.00
_cell.angle_gamma   90.00
#
_symmetry.space_group_name_H-M   'P 1'
#
loop_
_entity.id
_entity.type
_entity.pdbx_description
1 polymer ?
#
loop_
_entity_poly.entity_id
_entity_poly.type
_entity_poly.pdbx_seq_one_letter_code
_entity_poly.pdbx_strand_id
1 'polypeptide(L)'
;MLKDKLKFIDLFAGIGGFRLGMEKAGFECVGGCEIDEHACEMYLKNFGDDPKCDITQLDPSTLPDFDILCAGFPCQAFSICGQREGFYDETRGTLFFDICRILEHKKPPVFILENVQFLEKHDKGRTLAVILHSLHDLGYSVDYKVLNARDFGVPQNRQRIIIVGNLYGKFFDFEKIKTNTINSMKPFLDKEGFFEYLDPEEYTLIDNYKKQRSGLIFRGYRNKKIRKKGVREGTEHLSRVHKQPNRIYSAEGNHPTIASTETSGRYWIYDEGRVRKLTLNECFKFMGFPADFIKIGPQSKIYERIGNSICVNMVEAVGNEIKTQLFEEGENISTDEVTKFLEKVYNEANQAKLSDIKLTREQMVWARNVATNEENYKGVFTVLVTSLTYKCLHPEQDVRIHQKNMFGGYSGRSFDTKFVTPFLKIKRFAGAMKESGWLTRSLEQNLPYKLDYPGKIKNLDVKSGFLNILNDLEKNGADPREYLKAIFKISLIEKSKKVVDLVNPIQSESDFNISDIINSLNNHFYFDYKSRGASILPVIAIYSLYEVLINEISRFDRKYLDELQSHTSCDRSSGATGDIVIKNQDDDEIYEVVEVKFEIPIDYLMVDDAYQKIKTKKIQRYYILSTINEIEEMEKIQELIYKVRKEHGCQIIVNGVFPTIKYYLRLMENTDKFIENYIENLGDHSEINYEHKIAWNKALKNSKHG
;
A
#
# COMPACT_ATOMS: atom_id res chain seq x y z
N MET A 1 -24.12 -26.39 -28.21
CA MET A 1 -22.91 -26.76 -27.45
C MET A 1 -22.98 -26.04 -26.12
N LEU A 2 -22.92 -26.76 -24.99
CA LEU A 2 -22.75 -26.12 -23.69
C LEU A 2 -21.43 -25.35 -23.75
N LYS A 3 -21.42 -24.07 -23.38
CA LYS A 3 -20.16 -23.34 -23.16
C LYS A 3 -19.37 -24.14 -22.11
N ASP A 4 -18.15 -24.54 -22.41
CA ASP A 4 -17.27 -25.18 -21.42
C ASP A 4 -17.17 -24.27 -20.19
N LYS A 5 -17.24 -24.87 -18.99
CA LYS A 5 -17.10 -24.11 -17.75
C LYS A 5 -15.65 -23.62 -17.63
N LEU A 6 -15.50 -22.40 -17.14
CA LEU A 6 -14.19 -21.85 -16.78
C LEU A 6 -13.61 -22.64 -15.60
N LYS A 7 -12.32 -22.95 -15.67
CA LYS A 7 -11.61 -23.85 -14.76
C LYS A 7 -10.80 -23.08 -13.73
N PHE A 8 -10.67 -23.60 -12.51
CA PHE A 8 -9.82 -23.02 -11.48
C PHE A 8 -9.01 -24.07 -10.73
N ILE A 9 -7.87 -23.64 -10.16
CA ILE A 9 -7.06 -24.43 -9.23
C ILE A 9 -7.14 -23.85 -7.82
N ASP A 10 -7.20 -24.72 -6.81
CA ASP A 10 -7.33 -24.35 -5.39
C ASP A 10 -6.01 -24.59 -4.62
N LEU A 11 -5.13 -23.58 -4.56
CA LEU A 11 -3.87 -23.68 -3.82
C LEU A 11 -4.06 -23.30 -2.34
N PHE A 12 -3.31 -23.97 -1.46
CA PHE A 12 -3.54 -23.90 -0.01
C PHE A 12 -5.00 -24.25 0.32
N ALA A 13 -5.47 -25.35 -0.28
CA ALA A 13 -6.89 -25.66 -0.41
C ALA A 13 -7.61 -25.78 0.94
N GLY A 14 -6.89 -26.15 2.01
CA GLY A 14 -7.46 -26.42 3.31
C GLY A 14 -8.59 -27.44 3.20
N ILE A 15 -9.78 -27.05 3.68
CA ILE A 15 -10.99 -27.87 3.60
C ILE A 15 -11.91 -27.49 2.42
N GLY A 16 -11.41 -26.73 1.44
CA GLY A 16 -12.13 -26.39 0.20
C GLY A 16 -13.08 -25.21 0.29
N GLY A 17 -12.75 -24.20 1.11
CA GLY A 17 -13.55 -22.98 1.20
C GLY A 17 -13.58 -22.18 -0.11
N PHE A 18 -12.45 -22.10 -0.83
CA PHE A 18 -12.39 -21.53 -2.17
C PHE A 18 -13.16 -22.39 -3.17
N ARG A 19 -12.91 -23.71 -3.17
CA ARG A 19 -13.64 -24.65 -4.04
C ARG A 19 -15.14 -24.48 -3.98
N LEU A 20 -15.74 -24.54 -2.78
CA LEU A 20 -17.18 -24.38 -2.61
C LEU A 20 -17.70 -23.05 -3.14
N GLY A 21 -16.98 -21.94 -2.90
CA GLY A 21 -17.40 -20.62 -3.35
C GLY A 21 -17.33 -20.48 -4.88
N MET A 22 -16.25 -20.95 -5.48
CA MET A 22 -16.04 -20.88 -6.93
C MET A 22 -16.98 -21.83 -7.69
N GLU A 23 -17.22 -23.04 -7.20
CA GLU A 23 -18.19 -23.97 -7.80
C GLU A 23 -19.62 -23.39 -7.75
N LYS A 24 -20.01 -22.72 -6.65
CA LYS A 24 -21.29 -22.01 -6.56
C LYS A 24 -21.40 -20.84 -7.56
N ALA A 25 -20.31 -20.14 -7.83
CA ALA A 25 -20.24 -19.12 -8.88
C ALA A 25 -20.23 -19.71 -10.32
N GLY A 26 -20.20 -21.04 -10.44
CA GLY A 26 -20.33 -21.78 -11.70
C GLY A 26 -19.02 -22.14 -12.38
N PHE A 27 -17.90 -22.07 -11.67
CA PHE A 27 -16.59 -22.54 -12.15
C PHE A 27 -16.39 -24.05 -11.88
N GLU A 28 -15.39 -24.64 -12.52
CA GLU A 28 -15.00 -26.06 -12.37
C GLU A 28 -13.62 -26.18 -11.72
N CYS A 29 -13.51 -26.94 -10.63
CA CYS A 29 -12.22 -27.19 -9.98
C CYS A 29 -11.45 -28.26 -10.75
N VAL A 30 -10.19 -28.00 -11.12
CA VAL A 30 -9.33 -28.98 -11.81
C VAL A 30 -8.26 -29.60 -10.92
N GLY A 31 -8.18 -29.17 -9.66
CA GLY A 31 -7.25 -29.71 -8.68
C GLY A 31 -7.02 -28.75 -7.52
N GLY A 32 -6.28 -29.24 -6.52
CA GLY A 32 -5.84 -28.42 -5.40
C GLY A 32 -4.47 -28.82 -4.88
N CYS A 33 -3.90 -27.99 -4.01
CA CYS A 33 -2.64 -28.29 -3.33
C CYS A 33 -2.74 -27.95 -1.84
N GLU A 34 -2.58 -28.95 -0.97
CA GLU A 34 -2.62 -28.86 0.48
C GLU A 34 -1.65 -29.86 1.12
N ILE A 35 -0.93 -29.43 2.15
CA ILE A 35 0.11 -30.23 2.81
C ILE A 35 -0.40 -30.91 4.09
N ASP A 36 -1.42 -30.34 4.75
CA ASP A 36 -1.98 -30.88 5.98
C ASP A 36 -2.85 -32.10 5.70
N GLU A 37 -2.42 -33.26 6.19
CA GLU A 37 -3.07 -34.55 5.90
C GLU A 37 -4.53 -34.61 6.37
N HIS A 38 -4.86 -33.95 7.48
CA HIS A 38 -6.22 -33.91 8.00
C HIS A 38 -7.13 -33.01 7.14
N ALA A 39 -6.61 -31.90 6.63
CA ALA A 39 -7.30 -31.09 5.64
C ALA A 39 -7.55 -31.88 4.35
N CYS A 40 -6.52 -32.59 3.85
CA CYS A 40 -6.61 -33.43 2.66
C CYS A 40 -7.67 -34.53 2.80
N GLU A 41 -7.69 -35.24 3.93
CA GLU A 41 -8.68 -36.29 4.18
C GLU A 41 -10.11 -35.72 4.15
N MET A 42 -10.32 -34.56 4.78
CA MET A 42 -11.63 -33.90 4.83
C MET A 42 -12.04 -33.39 3.45
N TYR A 43 -11.10 -32.84 2.68
CA TYR A 43 -11.30 -32.41 1.31
C TYR A 43 -11.71 -33.60 0.42
N LEU A 44 -10.94 -34.69 0.45
CA LEU A 44 -11.21 -35.91 -0.30
C LEU A 44 -12.60 -36.49 0.00
N LYS A 45 -13.04 -36.50 1.26
CA LYS A 45 -14.37 -36.99 1.63
C LYS A 45 -15.52 -36.14 1.09
N ASN A 46 -15.33 -34.83 0.98
CA ASN A 46 -16.39 -33.93 0.52
C ASN A 46 -16.40 -33.76 -1.01
N PHE A 47 -15.25 -33.89 -1.67
CA PHE A 47 -15.12 -33.56 -3.09
C PHE A 47 -14.71 -34.73 -3.99
N GLY A 48 -14.19 -35.82 -3.43
CA GLY A 48 -13.72 -36.98 -4.20
C GLY A 48 -12.31 -36.84 -4.78
N ASP A 49 -11.68 -35.67 -4.65
CA ASP A 49 -10.32 -35.38 -5.14
C ASP A 49 -9.33 -35.27 -3.99
N ASP A 50 -8.13 -35.83 -4.13
CA ASP A 50 -7.05 -35.70 -3.14
C ASP A 50 -6.19 -34.47 -3.45
N PRO A 51 -6.17 -33.43 -2.59
CA PRO A 51 -5.37 -32.24 -2.82
C PRO A 51 -3.93 -32.38 -2.29
N LYS A 52 -3.51 -33.56 -1.79
CA LYS A 52 -2.22 -33.73 -1.10
C LYS A 52 -1.05 -33.32 -1.98
N CYS A 53 -0.40 -32.22 -1.62
CA CYS A 53 0.68 -31.62 -2.39
C CYS A 53 1.47 -30.64 -1.52
N ASP A 54 2.80 -30.70 -1.62
CA ASP A 54 3.69 -29.67 -1.09
C ASP A 54 3.97 -28.66 -2.22
N ILE A 55 3.42 -27.46 -2.11
CA ILE A 55 3.52 -26.43 -3.15
C ILE A 55 4.98 -26.07 -3.45
N THR A 56 5.88 -26.16 -2.47
CA THR A 56 7.31 -25.82 -2.63
C THR A 56 8.04 -26.78 -3.56
N GLN A 57 7.50 -27.99 -3.73
CA GLN A 57 8.04 -29.06 -4.57
C GLN A 57 7.20 -29.28 -5.84
N LEU A 58 6.06 -28.61 -5.96
CA LEU A 58 5.14 -28.78 -7.08
C LEU A 58 5.76 -28.22 -8.36
N ASP A 59 5.99 -29.07 -9.35
CA ASP A 59 6.34 -28.64 -10.70
C ASP A 59 5.10 -28.07 -11.40
N PRO A 60 5.08 -26.76 -11.73
CA PRO A 60 3.92 -26.14 -12.37
C PRO A 60 3.58 -26.80 -13.71
N SER A 61 4.54 -27.39 -14.42
CA SER A 61 4.30 -28.03 -15.71
C SER A 61 3.32 -29.20 -15.64
N THR A 62 3.23 -29.84 -14.47
CA THR A 62 2.37 -31.01 -14.21
C THR A 62 0.91 -30.66 -13.94
N LEU A 63 0.62 -29.39 -13.62
CA LEU A 63 -0.75 -28.94 -13.36
C LEU A 63 -1.57 -28.93 -14.66
N PRO A 64 -2.87 -29.23 -14.63
CA PRO A 64 -3.74 -28.97 -15.78
C PRO A 64 -3.80 -27.47 -16.10
N ASP A 65 -4.29 -27.13 -17.29
CA ASP A 65 -4.59 -25.73 -17.61
C ASP A 65 -5.85 -25.27 -16.87
N PHE A 66 -5.83 -24.02 -16.41
CA PHE A 66 -6.91 -23.39 -15.66
C PHE A 66 -7.01 -21.90 -16.01
N ASP A 67 -8.21 -21.35 -15.88
CA ASP A 67 -8.50 -19.94 -16.16
C ASP A 67 -8.27 -19.05 -14.93
N ILE A 68 -8.40 -19.63 -13.74
CA ILE A 68 -8.33 -18.92 -12.47
C ILE A 68 -7.43 -19.66 -11.47
N LEU A 69 -6.49 -18.95 -10.85
CA LEU A 69 -5.76 -19.45 -9.68
C LEU A 69 -6.39 -18.89 -8.39
N CYS A 70 -6.73 -19.76 -7.44
CA CYS A 70 -7.20 -19.37 -6.11
C CYS A 70 -6.14 -19.73 -5.06
N ALA A 71 -5.85 -18.83 -4.12
CA ALA A 71 -4.92 -19.12 -3.02
C ALA A 71 -5.20 -18.31 -1.74
N GLY A 72 -5.50 -19.01 -0.64
CA GLY A 72 -5.55 -18.44 0.72
C GLY A 72 -4.23 -18.70 1.45
N PHE A 73 -3.20 -17.91 1.14
CA PHE A 73 -1.83 -18.25 1.55
C PHE A 73 -1.50 -17.80 2.99
N PRO A 74 -0.64 -18.53 3.71
CA PRO A 74 -0.24 -18.16 5.07
C PRO A 74 0.43 -16.78 5.15
N CYS A 75 0.08 -16.00 6.17
CA CYS A 75 0.71 -14.71 6.47
C CYS A 75 2.11 -14.91 7.07
N GLN A 76 3.15 -15.00 6.22
CA GLN A 76 4.56 -15.01 6.64
C GLN A 76 5.18 -13.62 6.45
N ALA A 77 6.12 -13.24 7.31
CA ALA A 77 6.84 -11.99 7.18
C ALA A 77 7.89 -12.11 6.05
N PHE A 78 7.90 -11.14 5.13
CA PHE A 78 8.99 -10.95 4.16
C PHE A 78 10.18 -10.32 4.89
N SER A 79 10.90 -11.08 5.71
CA SER A 79 12.10 -10.55 6.37
C SER A 79 13.20 -10.36 5.32
N ILE A 80 13.59 -9.10 5.08
CA ILE A 80 14.80 -8.66 4.38
C ILE A 80 14.97 -9.27 2.97
N CYS A 81 14.14 -8.85 2.01
CA CYS A 81 14.42 -9.04 0.58
C CYS A 81 15.05 -7.77 0.03
N GLY A 82 16.34 -7.59 0.31
CA GLY A 82 17.10 -6.42 -0.08
C GLY A 82 18.56 -6.76 -0.25
N GLN A 83 18.91 -7.56 -1.26
CA GLN A 83 20.21 -7.55 -1.92
C GLN A 83 20.24 -8.52 -3.13
N ARG A 84 20.79 -8.03 -4.25
CA ARG A 84 21.39 -8.75 -5.39
C ARG A 84 20.45 -9.31 -6.49
N GLU A 85 21.07 -9.37 -7.67
CA GLU A 85 20.48 -9.76 -8.96
C GLU A 85 19.88 -11.17 -8.90
N GLY A 86 18.56 -11.27 -9.10
CA GLY A 86 17.83 -12.54 -9.14
C GLY A 86 16.78 -12.65 -8.03
N PHE A 87 15.59 -12.09 -8.26
CA PHE A 87 14.44 -12.10 -7.34
C PHE A 87 14.01 -13.52 -6.89
N TYR A 88 14.45 -14.56 -7.58
CA TYR A 88 13.98 -15.94 -7.41
C TYR A 88 14.91 -16.83 -6.56
N ASP A 89 16.21 -16.52 -6.42
CA ASP A 89 17.14 -17.51 -5.85
C ASP A 89 17.30 -17.44 -4.32
N GLU A 90 17.07 -16.27 -3.70
CA GLU A 90 17.18 -16.10 -2.23
C GLU A 90 15.81 -15.97 -1.51
N THR A 91 14.69 -15.93 -2.24
CA THR A 91 13.32 -15.74 -1.68
C THR A 91 12.58 -17.03 -1.32
N ARG A 92 13.28 -18.18 -1.33
CA ARG A 92 12.76 -19.55 -1.10
C ARG A 92 12.07 -19.79 0.25
N GLY A 93 11.97 -18.80 1.13
CA GLY A 93 11.40 -18.92 2.47
C GLY A 93 9.93 -18.51 2.61
N THR A 94 9.28 -17.93 1.59
CA THR A 94 7.87 -17.49 1.69
C THR A 94 6.97 -18.11 0.62
N LEU A 95 5.85 -18.69 1.07
CA LEU A 95 4.87 -19.42 0.24
C LEU A 95 4.18 -18.54 -0.83
N PHE A 96 4.31 -17.22 -0.74
CA PHE A 96 3.82 -16.29 -1.76
C PHE A 96 4.61 -16.42 -3.08
N PHE A 97 5.93 -16.61 -3.02
CA PHE A 97 6.72 -16.72 -4.25
C PHE A 97 6.50 -18.06 -4.97
N ASP A 98 6.02 -19.10 -4.28
CA ASP A 98 5.53 -20.31 -4.93
C ASP A 98 4.27 -20.04 -5.78
N ILE A 99 3.40 -19.14 -5.32
CA ILE A 99 2.27 -18.66 -6.15
C ILE A 99 2.81 -17.92 -7.37
N CYS A 100 3.77 -16.99 -7.19
CA CYS A 100 4.39 -16.27 -8.29
C CYS A 100 5.02 -17.20 -9.34
N ARG A 101 5.74 -18.24 -8.89
CA ARG A 101 6.33 -19.26 -9.76
C ARG A 101 5.28 -20.01 -10.58
N ILE A 102 4.14 -20.35 -9.99
CA ILE A 102 3.02 -20.99 -10.72
C ILE A 102 2.38 -19.99 -11.68
N LEU A 103 2.12 -18.74 -11.26
CA LEU A 103 1.56 -17.69 -12.10
C LEU A 103 2.44 -17.35 -13.29
N GLU A 104 3.76 -17.34 -13.12
CA GLU A 104 4.74 -17.08 -14.18
C GLU A 104 4.73 -18.18 -15.24
N HIS A 105 4.63 -19.44 -14.81
CA HIS A 105 4.63 -20.60 -15.70
C HIS A 105 3.28 -20.80 -16.39
N LYS A 106 2.18 -20.83 -15.63
CA LYS A 106 0.84 -21.16 -16.12
C LYS A 106 0.11 -19.97 -16.75
N LYS A 107 0.43 -18.75 -16.31
CA LYS A 107 -0.19 -17.49 -16.77
C LYS A 107 -1.71 -17.57 -16.93
N PRO A 108 -2.46 -18.01 -15.90
CA PRO A 108 -3.92 -17.99 -15.96
C PRO A 108 -4.41 -16.56 -16.25
N PRO A 109 -5.51 -16.37 -16.99
CA PRO A 109 -6.06 -15.05 -17.22
C PRO A 109 -6.41 -14.26 -15.95
N VAL A 110 -6.79 -14.94 -14.88
CA VAL A 110 -7.21 -14.33 -13.59
C VAL A 110 -6.61 -15.08 -12.40
N PHE A 111 -6.40 -14.39 -11.28
CA PHE A 111 -6.17 -15.01 -9.98
C PHE A 111 -6.95 -14.30 -8.86
N ILE A 112 -7.15 -15.02 -7.76
CA ILE A 112 -7.74 -14.54 -6.51
C ILE A 112 -6.86 -14.98 -5.35
N LEU A 113 -6.33 -14.04 -4.59
CA LEU A 113 -5.60 -14.31 -3.36
C LEU A 113 -6.37 -13.77 -2.15
N GLU A 114 -6.27 -14.48 -1.03
CA GLU A 114 -6.79 -14.04 0.26
C GLU A 114 -5.69 -14.00 1.32
N ASN A 115 -5.79 -13.01 2.22
CA ASN A 115 -5.01 -12.97 3.45
C ASN A 115 -5.74 -12.21 4.57
N VAL A 116 -5.14 -12.17 5.76
CA VAL A 116 -5.64 -11.39 6.92
C VAL A 116 -5.61 -9.88 6.63
N GLN A 117 -6.59 -9.14 7.16
CA GLN A 117 -6.67 -7.68 7.00
C GLN A 117 -5.39 -6.93 7.40
N PHE A 118 -4.65 -7.44 8.39
CA PHE A 118 -3.43 -6.77 8.87
C PHE A 118 -2.34 -6.66 7.81
N LEU A 119 -2.41 -7.44 6.71
CA LEU A 119 -1.46 -7.36 5.60
C LEU A 119 -1.28 -5.93 5.05
N GLU A 120 -2.36 -5.13 4.99
CA GLU A 120 -2.31 -3.72 4.53
C GLU A 120 -1.39 -2.83 5.37
N LYS A 121 -1.23 -3.17 6.66
CA LYS A 121 -0.44 -2.39 7.63
C LYS A 121 0.83 -3.12 8.06
N HIS A 122 1.02 -4.35 7.57
CA HIS A 122 2.13 -5.19 7.96
C HIS A 122 3.42 -4.55 7.47
N ASP A 123 4.42 -4.47 8.35
CA ASP A 123 5.71 -3.86 8.05
C ASP A 123 5.59 -2.46 7.42
N LYS A 124 4.76 -1.61 8.03
CA LYS A 124 4.41 -0.26 7.55
C LYS A 124 3.88 -0.23 6.09
N GLY A 125 3.28 -1.34 5.63
CA GLY A 125 2.73 -1.49 4.28
C GLY A 125 3.70 -2.05 3.24
N ARG A 126 4.99 -2.24 3.58
CA ARG A 126 6.02 -2.75 2.66
C ARG A 126 5.70 -4.15 2.14
N THR A 127 5.17 -5.01 3.01
CA THR A 127 4.78 -6.37 2.64
C THR A 127 3.75 -6.42 1.51
N LEU A 128 2.67 -5.63 1.63
CA LEU A 128 1.66 -5.56 0.58
C LEU A 128 2.25 -4.92 -0.70
N ALA A 129 3.10 -3.90 -0.57
CA ALA A 129 3.76 -3.28 -1.71
C ALA A 129 4.63 -4.28 -2.50
N VAL A 130 5.40 -5.15 -1.81
CA VAL A 130 6.17 -6.23 -2.45
C VAL A 130 5.25 -7.20 -3.19
N ILE A 131 4.18 -7.67 -2.54
CA ILE A 131 3.19 -8.56 -3.16
C ILE A 131 2.63 -7.95 -4.45
N LEU A 132 2.14 -6.71 -4.38
CA LEU A 132 1.56 -6.02 -5.53
C LEU A 132 2.61 -5.82 -6.64
N HIS A 133 3.84 -5.43 -6.29
CA HIS A 133 4.92 -5.26 -7.26
C HIS A 133 5.28 -6.57 -7.97
N SER A 134 5.45 -7.67 -7.24
CA SER A 134 5.74 -8.98 -7.83
C SER A 134 4.63 -9.44 -8.78
N LEU A 135 3.35 -9.25 -8.43
CA LEU A 135 2.23 -9.62 -9.30
C LEU A 135 2.17 -8.73 -10.55
N HIS A 136 2.52 -7.45 -10.43
CA HIS A 136 2.63 -6.54 -11.59
C HIS A 136 3.79 -6.91 -12.52
N ASP A 137 4.93 -7.32 -11.98
CA ASP A 137 6.10 -7.74 -12.78
C ASP A 137 5.81 -9.01 -13.59
N LEU A 138 4.90 -9.86 -13.11
CA LEU A 138 4.36 -11.00 -13.84
C LEU A 138 3.35 -10.61 -14.95
N GLY A 139 3.02 -9.33 -15.08
CA GLY A 139 2.16 -8.79 -16.13
C GLY A 139 0.67 -8.66 -15.78
N TYR A 140 0.29 -8.84 -14.50
CA TYR A 140 -1.10 -8.71 -14.08
C TYR A 140 -1.44 -7.27 -13.67
N SER A 141 -2.65 -6.82 -14.01
CA SER A 141 -3.30 -5.71 -13.32
C SER A 141 -3.96 -6.24 -12.06
N VAL A 142 -3.76 -5.55 -10.94
CA VAL A 142 -4.10 -6.07 -9.61
C VAL A 142 -4.88 -5.02 -8.84
N ASP A 143 -6.04 -5.42 -8.32
CA ASP A 143 -6.90 -4.63 -7.46
C ASP A 143 -7.13 -5.39 -6.15
N TYR A 144 -7.31 -4.68 -5.04
CA TYR A 144 -7.58 -5.32 -3.75
C TYR A 144 -8.55 -4.53 -2.89
N LYS A 145 -9.25 -5.23 -1.98
CA LYS A 145 -10.10 -4.61 -0.96
C LYS A 145 -10.20 -5.50 0.27
N VAL A 146 -10.33 -4.87 1.44
CA VAL A 146 -10.74 -5.57 2.66
C VAL A 146 -12.24 -5.79 2.65
N LEU A 147 -12.64 -7.06 2.59
CA LEU A 147 -14.04 -7.50 2.68
C LEU A 147 -14.32 -8.11 4.05
N ASN A 148 -15.57 -8.00 4.52
CA ASN A 148 -15.99 -8.56 5.81
C ASN A 148 -17.06 -9.62 5.59
N ALA A 149 -16.87 -10.83 6.14
CA ALA A 149 -17.78 -11.95 5.94
C ALA A 149 -19.23 -11.65 6.33
N ARG A 150 -19.44 -10.75 7.31
CA ARG A 150 -20.79 -10.32 7.71
C ARG A 150 -21.60 -9.69 6.58
N ASP A 151 -20.94 -9.13 5.59
CA ASP A 151 -21.56 -8.49 4.43
C ASP A 151 -21.92 -9.51 3.33
N PHE A 152 -21.72 -10.82 3.59
CA PHE A 152 -21.96 -11.91 2.64
C PHE A 152 -22.84 -13.02 3.25
N GLY A 153 -23.86 -12.65 4.01
CA GLY A 153 -24.90 -13.59 4.44
C GLY A 153 -24.53 -14.51 5.61
N VAL A 154 -23.48 -14.21 6.38
CA VAL A 154 -23.11 -14.98 7.59
C VAL A 154 -22.89 -14.07 8.81
N PRO A 155 -23.14 -14.50 10.06
CA PRO A 155 -23.11 -13.62 11.22
C PRO A 155 -21.71 -13.48 11.85
N GLN A 156 -20.67 -13.24 11.04
CA GLN A 156 -19.28 -13.23 11.50
C GLN A 156 -18.52 -11.97 11.07
N ASN A 157 -17.97 -11.23 12.05
CA ASN A 157 -17.02 -10.15 11.78
C ASN A 157 -15.64 -10.74 11.50
N ARG A 158 -15.40 -11.08 10.23
CA ARG A 158 -14.14 -11.62 9.70
C ARG A 158 -13.70 -10.78 8.51
N GLN A 159 -12.72 -9.91 8.75
CA GLN A 159 -12.16 -9.03 7.73
C GLN A 159 -10.95 -9.69 7.08
N ARG A 160 -10.94 -9.71 5.74
CA ARG A 160 -9.89 -10.31 4.91
C ARG A 160 -9.59 -9.42 3.73
N ILE A 161 -8.31 -9.29 3.41
CA ILE A 161 -7.91 -8.64 2.17
C ILE A 161 -8.09 -9.66 1.05
N ILE A 162 -8.84 -9.28 0.02
CA ILE A 162 -9.01 -10.04 -1.21
C ILE A 162 -8.27 -9.28 -2.31
N ILE A 163 -7.38 -9.99 -3.02
CA ILE A 163 -6.56 -9.46 -4.10
C ILE A 163 -6.99 -10.18 -5.38
N VAL A 164 -7.43 -9.44 -6.38
CA VAL A 164 -7.83 -9.98 -7.69
C VAL A 164 -6.86 -9.43 -8.73
N GLY A 165 -6.26 -10.31 -9.52
CA GLY A 165 -5.42 -9.91 -10.64
C GLY A 165 -5.85 -10.52 -11.95
N ASN A 166 -5.61 -9.82 -13.06
CA ASN A 166 -5.93 -10.30 -14.40
C ASN A 166 -4.94 -9.83 -15.47
N LEU A 167 -4.78 -10.64 -16.51
CA LEU A 167 -3.95 -10.35 -17.69
C LEU A 167 -4.65 -9.46 -18.73
N TYR A 168 -5.94 -9.14 -18.52
CA TYR A 168 -6.72 -8.29 -19.42
C TYR A 168 -6.43 -6.80 -19.23
N GLY A 169 -5.68 -6.43 -18.19
CA GLY A 169 -5.48 -5.03 -17.84
C GLY A 169 -6.77 -4.33 -17.36
N LYS A 170 -7.80 -5.10 -16.99
CA LYS A 170 -9.10 -4.58 -16.55
C LYS A 170 -9.02 -4.22 -15.06
N PHE A 171 -9.64 -3.11 -14.69
CA PHE A 171 -9.92 -2.78 -13.29
C PHE A 171 -11.05 -3.68 -12.78
N PHE A 172 -10.83 -4.34 -11.65
CA PHE A 172 -11.85 -5.12 -10.96
C PHE A 172 -12.53 -4.26 -9.88
N ASP A 173 -13.80 -3.92 -10.13
CA ASP A 173 -14.57 -3.04 -9.27
C ASP A 173 -15.25 -3.81 -8.14
N PHE A 174 -14.60 -3.81 -6.96
CA PHE A 174 -15.15 -4.41 -5.75
C PHE A 174 -16.45 -3.75 -5.25
N GLU A 175 -16.83 -2.55 -5.71
CA GLU A 175 -18.09 -1.90 -5.33
C GLU A 175 -19.30 -2.52 -6.04
N LYS A 176 -19.10 -3.22 -7.16
CA LYS A 176 -20.18 -3.95 -7.85
C LYS A 176 -20.56 -5.26 -7.15
N ILE A 177 -19.71 -5.76 -6.25
CA ILE A 177 -19.99 -7.00 -5.51
C ILE A 177 -21.24 -6.83 -4.68
N LYS A 178 -22.24 -7.70 -4.92
CA LYS A 178 -23.48 -7.72 -4.17
C LYS A 178 -23.22 -8.15 -2.72
N THR A 179 -23.71 -7.33 -1.79
CA THR A 179 -23.61 -7.58 -0.35
C THR A 179 -24.98 -7.91 0.25
N ASN A 180 -24.97 -8.71 1.30
CA ASN A 180 -26.12 -9.08 2.13
C ASN A 180 -25.68 -9.09 3.60
N THR A 181 -25.79 -7.94 4.27
CA THR A 181 -25.26 -7.77 5.63
C THR A 181 -26.12 -8.44 6.69
N ILE A 182 -25.49 -9.34 7.47
CA ILE A 182 -26.07 -9.97 8.66
C ILE A 182 -25.60 -9.26 9.93
N ASN A 183 -26.53 -9.12 10.88
CA ASN A 183 -26.34 -8.36 12.11
C ASN A 183 -26.64 -9.14 13.39
N SER A 184 -26.99 -10.43 13.29
CA SER A 184 -27.40 -11.28 14.41
C SER A 184 -27.03 -12.75 14.13
N MET A 185 -26.52 -13.45 15.14
CA MET A 185 -26.23 -14.88 15.10
C MET A 185 -27.49 -15.74 15.15
N LYS A 186 -28.59 -15.25 15.77
CA LYS A 186 -29.79 -16.04 16.08
C LYS A 186 -30.32 -16.92 14.93
N PRO A 187 -30.43 -16.44 13.68
CA PRO A 187 -30.95 -17.27 12.58
C PRO A 187 -30.08 -18.49 12.23
N PHE A 188 -28.82 -18.50 12.69
CA PHE A 188 -27.83 -19.51 12.35
C PHE A 188 -27.54 -20.49 13.50
N LEU A 189 -28.08 -20.20 14.69
CA LEU A 189 -27.89 -21.05 15.87
C LEU A 189 -28.71 -22.34 15.76
N ASP A 190 -28.15 -23.43 16.28
CA ASP A 190 -28.85 -24.71 16.38
C ASP A 190 -29.96 -24.59 17.43
N LYS A 191 -31.15 -25.10 17.11
CA LYS A 191 -32.31 -25.09 18.03
C LYS A 191 -32.31 -26.31 18.96
N GLU A 192 -31.74 -27.41 18.49
CA GLU A 192 -31.69 -28.70 19.18
C GLU A 192 -30.29 -29.28 19.05
N GLY A 193 -29.86 -30.05 20.06
CA GLY A 193 -28.54 -30.67 20.08
C GLY A 193 -27.93 -30.70 21.48
N PHE A 194 -26.71 -31.23 21.56
CA PHE A 194 -25.92 -31.20 22.78
C PHE A 194 -25.19 -29.86 22.89
N PHE A 195 -25.57 -29.06 23.88
CA PHE A 195 -24.96 -27.75 24.14
C PHE A 195 -24.09 -27.80 25.41
N GLU A 196 -22.87 -27.29 25.28
CA GLU A 196 -21.98 -27.06 26.43
C GLU A 196 -22.29 -25.68 27.04
N TYR A 197 -22.90 -25.66 28.22
CA TYR A 197 -23.18 -24.43 28.98
C TYR A 197 -22.07 -24.16 30.01
N LEU A 198 -21.83 -22.88 30.32
CA LEU A 198 -21.07 -22.50 31.51
C LEU A 198 -22.00 -22.40 32.71
N ASP A 199 -21.50 -22.80 33.89
CA ASP A 199 -22.20 -22.53 35.13
C ASP A 199 -22.20 -21.02 35.42
N PRO A 200 -23.25 -20.45 36.05
CA PRO A 200 -23.33 -19.03 36.36
C PRO A 200 -22.12 -18.48 37.14
N GLU A 201 -21.47 -19.32 37.96
CA GLU A 201 -20.26 -18.96 38.73
C GLU A 201 -19.00 -18.83 37.85
N GLU A 202 -18.99 -19.43 36.65
CA GLU A 202 -17.85 -19.45 35.73
C GLU A 202 -17.72 -18.19 34.86
N TYR A 203 -18.68 -17.27 34.90
CA TYR A 203 -18.63 -16.04 34.10
C TYR A 203 -19.23 -14.81 34.81
N THR A 204 -18.97 -13.65 34.23
CA THR A 204 -19.57 -12.37 34.63
C THR A 204 -20.15 -11.70 33.40
N LEU A 205 -21.43 -11.33 33.46
CA LEU A 205 -22.08 -10.49 32.45
C LEU A 205 -21.94 -9.03 32.85
N ILE A 206 -21.86 -8.16 31.85
CA ILE A 206 -21.84 -6.72 32.06
C ILE A 206 -23.24 -6.16 31.81
N ASP A 207 -23.73 -5.32 32.73
CA ASP A 207 -25.07 -4.73 32.63
C ASP A 207 -25.14 -3.67 31.52
N ASN A 208 -24.09 -2.85 31.40
CA ASN A 208 -23.99 -1.77 30.42
C ASN A 208 -23.13 -2.18 29.21
N TYR A 209 -23.70 -2.98 28.30
CA TYR A 209 -23.05 -3.39 27.06
C TYR A 209 -23.39 -2.46 25.89
N LYS A 210 -22.48 -2.38 24.90
CA LYS A 210 -22.68 -1.58 23.67
C LYS A 210 -22.46 -2.44 22.43
N LYS A 211 -23.25 -2.19 21.39
CA LYS A 211 -23.01 -2.73 20.05
C LYS A 211 -21.88 -1.95 19.38
N GLN A 212 -20.85 -2.66 18.95
CA GLN A 212 -19.71 -2.08 18.22
C GLN A 212 -20.08 -1.84 16.75
N ARG A 213 -19.31 -0.99 16.04
CA ARG A 213 -19.46 -0.80 14.58
C ARG A 213 -19.26 -2.11 13.79
N SER A 214 -18.48 -3.03 14.33
CA SER A 214 -18.30 -4.41 13.85
C SER A 214 -19.56 -5.29 13.97
N GLY A 215 -20.61 -4.79 14.64
CA GLY A 215 -21.83 -5.55 14.93
C GLY A 215 -21.68 -6.47 16.13
N LEU A 216 -20.48 -6.57 16.72
CA LEU A 216 -20.22 -7.34 17.92
C LEU A 216 -20.92 -6.71 19.13
N ILE A 217 -21.49 -7.55 19.98
CA ILE A 217 -22.06 -7.14 21.26
C ILE A 217 -21.31 -7.90 22.35
N PHE A 218 -20.30 -7.26 22.94
CA PHE A 218 -19.55 -7.85 24.06
C PHE A 218 -20.44 -7.86 25.30
N ARG A 219 -20.74 -9.05 25.83
CA ARG A 219 -21.75 -9.26 26.88
C ARG A 219 -21.16 -9.68 28.22
N GLY A 220 -19.92 -10.15 28.24
CA GLY A 220 -19.28 -10.60 29.47
C GLY A 220 -17.98 -11.34 29.23
N TYR A 221 -17.47 -11.97 30.28
CA TYR A 221 -16.24 -12.74 30.23
C TYR A 221 -16.22 -13.89 31.24
N ARG A 222 -15.35 -14.86 31.01
CA ARG A 222 -15.14 -16.01 31.91
C ARG A 222 -14.33 -15.63 33.15
N ASN A 223 -14.71 -16.19 34.30
CA ASN A 223 -14.05 -16.03 35.61
C ASN A 223 -12.79 -16.89 35.73
N LYS A 224 -11.83 -16.69 34.83
CA LYS A 224 -10.50 -17.33 34.91
C LYS A 224 -9.56 -16.56 35.84
N LYS A 225 -8.48 -17.24 36.28
CA LYS A 225 -7.45 -16.65 37.15
C LYS A 225 -6.93 -15.36 36.52
N ILE A 226 -6.98 -14.30 37.33
CA ILE A 226 -6.46 -12.98 36.97
C ILE A 226 -4.94 -13.09 36.82
N ARG A 227 -4.40 -12.60 35.70
CA ARG A 227 -2.96 -12.44 35.56
C ARG A 227 -2.57 -11.13 36.24
N LYS A 228 -1.80 -11.19 37.32
CA LYS A 228 -1.33 -10.00 38.05
C LYS A 228 0.00 -9.46 37.52
N LYS A 229 0.81 -10.30 36.85
CA LYS A 229 2.15 -9.93 36.35
C LYS A 229 2.02 -9.05 35.09
N GLY A 230 2.49 -7.81 35.17
CA GLY A 230 2.52 -6.85 34.06
C GLY A 230 1.19 -6.13 33.79
N VAL A 231 0.24 -6.15 34.73
CA VAL A 231 -1.05 -5.46 34.59
C VAL A 231 -1.06 -4.24 35.51
N ARG A 232 -1.55 -3.10 35.02
CA ARG A 232 -1.61 -1.84 35.79
C ARG A 232 -2.59 -2.00 36.96
N GLU A 233 -2.26 -1.42 38.11
CA GLU A 233 -3.11 -1.45 39.31
C GLU A 233 -4.50 -0.88 38.99
N GLY A 234 -5.56 -1.60 39.38
CA GLY A 234 -6.96 -1.28 39.05
C GLY A 234 -7.46 -1.80 37.69
N THR A 235 -6.58 -2.38 36.86
CA THR A 235 -6.95 -2.97 35.55
C THR A 235 -6.90 -4.49 35.51
N GLU A 236 -6.75 -5.15 36.67
CA GLU A 236 -6.54 -6.60 36.78
C GLU A 236 -7.70 -7.41 36.20
N HIS A 237 -8.92 -6.87 36.25
CA HIS A 237 -10.10 -7.47 35.63
C HIS A 237 -10.00 -7.52 34.09
N LEU A 238 -9.30 -6.56 33.46
CA LEU A 238 -9.05 -6.54 32.00
C LEU A 238 -8.14 -7.70 31.56
N SER A 239 -7.36 -8.27 32.50
CA SER A 239 -6.53 -9.45 32.21
C SER A 239 -7.36 -10.66 31.75
N ARG A 240 -8.63 -10.74 32.19
CA ARG A 240 -9.55 -11.83 31.83
C ARG A 240 -9.98 -11.75 30.37
N VAL A 241 -10.08 -10.55 29.80
CA VAL A 241 -10.58 -10.32 28.44
C VAL A 241 -9.49 -10.21 27.37
N HIS A 242 -8.21 -10.25 27.73
CA HIS A 242 -7.13 -10.20 26.73
C HIS A 242 -7.20 -11.36 25.73
N LYS A 243 -7.56 -12.56 26.18
CA LYS A 243 -7.72 -13.72 25.29
C LYS A 243 -9.16 -13.81 24.78
N GLN A 244 -9.32 -13.86 23.46
CA GLN A 244 -10.62 -13.99 22.79
C GLN A 244 -11.48 -15.16 23.33
N PRO A 245 -10.93 -16.35 23.66
CA PRO A 245 -11.68 -17.47 24.23
C PRO A 245 -12.34 -17.22 25.61
N ASN A 246 -12.00 -16.13 26.27
CA ASN A 246 -12.61 -15.75 27.54
C ASN A 246 -13.73 -14.74 27.37
N ARG A 247 -13.95 -14.22 26.16
CA ARG A 247 -14.96 -13.20 25.87
C ARG A 247 -16.28 -13.88 25.55
N ILE A 248 -17.37 -13.28 26.02
CA ILE A 248 -18.74 -13.73 25.76
C ILE A 248 -19.42 -12.66 24.91
N TYR A 249 -20.02 -13.07 23.80
CA TYR A 249 -20.72 -12.18 22.87
C TYR A 249 -22.23 -12.50 22.83
N SER A 250 -23.08 -11.48 22.74
CA SER A 250 -24.53 -11.70 22.64
C SER A 250 -24.91 -12.26 21.26
N ALA A 251 -25.78 -13.28 21.23
CA ALA A 251 -26.37 -13.83 20.01
C ALA A 251 -27.16 -12.80 19.18
N GLU A 252 -27.58 -11.69 19.79
CA GLU A 252 -28.22 -10.55 19.12
C GLU A 252 -27.29 -9.75 18.19
N GLY A 253 -25.98 -9.98 18.29
CA GLY A 253 -24.96 -9.35 17.46
C GLY A 253 -24.27 -10.35 16.54
N ASN A 254 -23.19 -9.91 15.90
CA ASN A 254 -22.31 -10.78 15.14
C ASN A 254 -21.30 -11.49 16.06
N HIS A 255 -20.79 -12.63 15.60
CA HIS A 255 -19.68 -13.33 16.21
C HIS A 255 -18.34 -12.69 15.81
N PRO A 256 -17.32 -12.65 16.67
CA PRO A 256 -15.96 -12.30 16.25
C PRO A 256 -15.39 -13.34 15.27
N THR A 257 -14.17 -13.11 14.76
CA THR A 257 -13.52 -14.07 13.87
C THR A 257 -13.30 -15.42 14.58
N ILE A 258 -13.70 -16.52 13.95
CA ILE A 258 -13.32 -17.89 14.35
C ILE A 258 -11.84 -18.08 14.03
N ALA A 259 -11.03 -18.29 15.06
CA ALA A 259 -9.57 -18.35 14.96
C ALA A 259 -9.06 -19.79 15.06
N SER A 260 -8.14 -20.19 14.18
CA SER A 260 -7.55 -21.53 14.15
C SER A 260 -6.74 -21.89 15.41
N THR A 261 -6.23 -20.89 16.12
CA THR A 261 -5.46 -21.09 17.36
C THR A 261 -6.32 -21.55 18.54
N GLU A 262 -7.64 -21.49 18.45
CA GLU A 262 -8.56 -21.93 19.50
C GLU A 262 -9.04 -23.37 19.22
N THR A 263 -8.13 -24.32 19.42
CA THR A 263 -8.36 -25.75 19.15
C THR A 263 -9.38 -26.42 20.08
N SER A 264 -9.87 -25.76 21.13
CA SER A 264 -10.99 -26.29 21.93
C SER A 264 -12.34 -25.67 21.59
N GLY A 265 -12.38 -24.76 20.61
CA GLY A 265 -13.60 -24.12 20.13
C GLY A 265 -14.32 -23.30 21.19
N ARG A 266 -13.58 -22.69 22.13
CA ARG A 266 -14.12 -21.87 23.23
C ARG A 266 -14.66 -20.53 22.76
N TYR A 267 -15.67 -20.58 21.90
CA TYR A 267 -16.41 -19.44 21.38
C TYR A 267 -17.71 -19.33 22.15
N TRP A 268 -17.70 -18.51 23.20
CA TRP A 268 -18.84 -18.41 24.13
C TRP A 268 -19.80 -17.32 23.69
N ILE A 269 -21.08 -17.68 23.62
CA ILE A 269 -22.17 -16.77 23.30
C ILE A 269 -23.17 -16.72 24.45
N TYR A 270 -23.80 -15.55 24.63
CA TYR A 270 -24.94 -15.37 25.50
C TYR A 270 -26.21 -15.43 24.65
N ASP A 271 -27.06 -16.41 24.93
CA ASP A 271 -28.30 -16.68 24.21
C ASP A 271 -29.35 -17.22 25.18
N GLU A 272 -30.60 -16.76 25.03
CA GLU A 272 -31.75 -17.19 25.86
C GLU A 272 -31.47 -17.26 27.38
N GLY A 273 -30.79 -16.24 27.93
CA GLY A 273 -30.52 -16.13 29.36
C GLY A 273 -29.33 -16.94 29.87
N ARG A 274 -28.64 -17.70 29.00
CA ARG A 274 -27.53 -18.58 29.39
C ARG A 274 -26.30 -18.35 28.52
N VAL A 275 -25.13 -18.73 29.05
CA VAL A 275 -23.88 -18.71 28.29
C VAL A 275 -23.56 -20.12 27.84
N ARG A 276 -23.40 -20.30 26.52
CA ARG A 276 -23.03 -21.58 25.92
C ARG A 276 -21.96 -21.43 24.86
N LYS A 277 -21.31 -22.55 24.57
CA LYS A 277 -20.34 -22.66 23.49
C LYS A 277 -21.07 -22.77 22.15
N LEU A 278 -20.48 -22.23 21.08
CA LEU A 278 -20.91 -22.54 19.72
C LEU A 278 -20.68 -24.02 19.41
N THR A 279 -21.66 -24.65 18.77
CA THR A 279 -21.50 -26.00 18.21
C THR A 279 -20.57 -25.96 16.99
N LEU A 280 -19.99 -27.11 16.63
CA LEU A 280 -19.23 -27.19 15.38
C LEU A 280 -20.10 -26.93 14.15
N ASN A 281 -21.39 -27.25 14.20
CA ASN A 281 -22.32 -26.99 13.10
C ASN A 281 -22.53 -25.48 12.93
N GLU A 282 -22.72 -24.75 14.02
CA GLU A 282 -22.80 -23.29 14.03
C GLU A 282 -21.51 -22.65 13.48
N CYS A 283 -20.33 -23.14 13.87
CA CYS A 283 -19.05 -22.64 13.34
C CYS A 283 -18.95 -22.77 11.82
N PHE A 284 -19.38 -23.89 11.24
CA PHE A 284 -19.39 -24.11 9.80
C PHE A 284 -20.43 -23.22 9.09
N LYS A 285 -21.64 -23.09 9.67
CA LYS A 285 -22.67 -22.15 9.17
C LYS A 285 -22.15 -20.71 9.15
N PHE A 286 -21.39 -20.29 10.16
CA PHE A 286 -20.81 -18.94 10.25
C PHE A 286 -19.70 -18.68 9.23
N MET A 287 -19.23 -19.72 8.54
CA MET A 287 -18.26 -19.65 7.44
C MET A 287 -18.91 -19.94 6.06
N GLY A 288 -20.23 -20.16 6.01
CA GLY A 288 -20.97 -20.41 4.76
C GLY A 288 -20.88 -21.83 4.21
N PHE A 289 -20.36 -22.78 5.01
CA PHE A 289 -20.30 -24.20 4.62
C PHE A 289 -21.69 -24.84 4.66
N PRO A 290 -21.97 -25.81 3.77
CA PRO A 290 -23.26 -26.48 3.73
C PRO A 290 -23.44 -27.40 4.94
N ALA A 291 -24.71 -27.68 5.29
CA ALA A 291 -25.05 -28.40 6.52
C ALA A 291 -24.61 -29.87 6.50
N ASP A 292 -24.53 -30.46 5.32
CA ASP A 292 -24.11 -31.85 5.04
C ASP A 292 -22.59 -31.99 4.83
N PHE A 293 -21.81 -30.90 5.00
CA PHE A 293 -20.35 -30.97 4.92
C PHE A 293 -19.78 -31.96 5.94
N ILE A 294 -19.06 -32.97 5.45
CA ILE A 294 -18.54 -34.08 6.23
C ILE A 294 -17.35 -33.60 7.07
N LYS A 295 -17.43 -33.81 8.37
CA LYS A 295 -16.40 -33.42 9.36
C LYS A 295 -15.77 -34.67 9.94
N ILE A 296 -14.49 -34.86 9.69
CA ILE A 296 -13.73 -36.03 10.13
C ILE A 296 -12.57 -35.61 11.04
N GLY A 297 -12.11 -36.57 11.85
CA GLY A 297 -10.98 -36.42 12.75
C GLY A 297 -11.28 -35.76 14.10
N PRO A 298 -10.25 -35.49 14.91
CA PRO A 298 -10.41 -34.94 16.25
C PRO A 298 -11.09 -33.58 16.24
N GLN A 299 -11.98 -33.33 17.19
CA GLN A 299 -12.72 -32.06 17.33
C GLN A 299 -11.78 -30.84 17.30
N SER A 300 -10.59 -30.98 17.89
CA SER A 300 -9.59 -29.92 17.92
C SER A 300 -9.04 -29.53 16.55
N LYS A 301 -8.80 -30.53 15.70
CA LYS A 301 -8.38 -30.32 14.32
C LYS A 301 -9.50 -29.72 13.48
N ILE A 302 -10.74 -30.16 13.68
CA ILE A 302 -11.89 -29.58 12.97
C ILE A 302 -12.02 -28.08 13.25
N TYR A 303 -11.88 -27.64 14.51
CA TYR A 303 -11.88 -26.21 14.87
C TYR A 303 -10.71 -25.43 14.25
N GLU A 304 -9.52 -26.02 14.27
CA GLU A 304 -8.32 -25.44 13.65
C GLU A 304 -8.55 -25.19 12.14
N ARG A 305 -9.07 -26.20 11.43
CA ARG A 305 -9.32 -26.14 9.99
C ARG A 305 -10.39 -25.11 9.61
N ILE A 306 -11.54 -25.10 10.29
CA ILE A 306 -12.60 -24.12 9.99
C ILE A 306 -12.15 -22.69 10.32
N GLY A 307 -11.28 -22.50 11.32
CA GLY A 307 -10.70 -21.19 11.65
C GLY A 307 -9.73 -20.67 10.57
N ASN A 308 -8.96 -21.55 9.94
CA ASN A 308 -8.06 -21.25 8.82
C ASN A 308 -8.80 -21.05 7.49
N SER A 309 -10.02 -21.59 7.35
CA SER A 309 -10.80 -21.48 6.10
C SER A 309 -11.21 -20.04 5.75
N ILE A 310 -11.67 -19.85 4.51
CA ILE A 310 -12.30 -18.63 4.01
C ILE A 310 -13.85 -18.73 4.08
N CYS A 311 -14.53 -17.58 4.05
CA CYS A 311 -16.00 -17.52 3.99
C CYS A 311 -16.49 -17.89 2.59
N VAL A 312 -17.22 -19.00 2.45
CA VAL A 312 -17.69 -19.54 1.16
C VAL A 312 -18.53 -18.53 0.40
N ASN A 313 -19.48 -17.87 1.07
CA ASN A 313 -20.39 -16.91 0.43
C ASN A 313 -19.67 -15.65 -0.07
N MET A 314 -18.58 -15.26 0.60
CA MET A 314 -17.74 -14.14 0.14
C MET A 314 -17.00 -14.53 -1.14
N VAL A 315 -16.44 -15.74 -1.20
CA VAL A 315 -15.79 -16.26 -2.40
C VAL A 315 -16.78 -16.37 -3.56
N GLU A 316 -17.99 -16.88 -3.31
CA GLU A 316 -19.06 -16.95 -4.30
C GLU A 316 -19.39 -15.57 -4.88
N ALA A 317 -19.53 -14.55 -4.02
CA ALA A 317 -19.82 -13.18 -4.46
C ALA A 317 -18.68 -12.58 -5.31
N VAL A 318 -17.42 -12.80 -4.91
CA VAL A 318 -16.25 -12.37 -5.69
C VAL A 318 -16.17 -13.13 -7.02
N GLY A 319 -16.39 -14.45 -7.01
CA GLY A 319 -16.39 -15.29 -8.21
C GLY A 319 -17.45 -14.87 -9.24
N ASN A 320 -18.67 -14.53 -8.78
CA ASN A 320 -19.74 -14.03 -9.65
C ASN A 320 -19.35 -12.72 -10.36
N GLU A 321 -18.71 -11.80 -9.64
CA GLU A 321 -18.23 -10.55 -10.25
C GLU A 321 -17.02 -10.76 -11.16
N ILE A 322 -16.14 -11.72 -10.86
CA ILE A 322 -15.04 -12.09 -11.77
C ILE A 322 -15.61 -12.60 -13.09
N LYS A 323 -16.57 -13.52 -13.02
CA LYS A 323 -17.27 -14.03 -14.20
C LYS A 323 -17.88 -12.89 -15.01
N THR A 324 -18.59 -11.98 -14.35
CA THR A 324 -19.28 -10.86 -15.00
C THR A 324 -18.29 -9.85 -15.61
N GLN A 325 -17.40 -9.29 -14.80
CA GLN A 325 -16.54 -8.16 -15.18
C GLN A 325 -15.37 -8.57 -16.08
N LEU A 326 -14.81 -9.78 -15.85
CA LEU A 326 -13.58 -10.20 -16.52
C LEU A 326 -13.87 -11.12 -17.72
N PHE A 327 -14.87 -12.01 -17.63
CA PHE A 327 -15.15 -13.02 -18.66
C PHE A 327 -16.40 -12.78 -19.53
N GLU A 328 -17.48 -12.16 -19.01
CA GLU A 328 -18.76 -12.02 -19.73
C GLU A 328 -19.03 -10.64 -20.34
N GLU A 329 -18.55 -9.55 -19.75
CA GLU A 329 -18.69 -8.21 -20.35
C GLU A 329 -17.88 -8.10 -21.67
N GLY A 330 -18.58 -8.20 -22.81
CA GLY A 330 -18.04 -7.93 -24.14
C GLY A 330 -19.10 -7.53 -25.18
N GLU A 331 -19.15 -6.23 -25.53
CA GLU A 331 -19.23 -5.68 -26.91
C GLU A 331 -19.40 -4.15 -26.88
N ASN A 332 -18.30 -3.44 -27.17
CA ASN A 332 -18.19 -2.07 -27.73
C ASN A 332 -16.77 -1.55 -27.43
N ILE A 333 -15.77 -2.00 -28.21
CA ILE A 333 -14.32 -1.75 -28.07
C ILE A 333 -13.89 -1.78 -26.59
N SER A 334 -13.60 -2.99 -26.13
CA SER A 334 -13.42 -3.26 -24.71
C SER A 334 -12.17 -2.55 -24.16
N THR A 335 -12.21 -2.21 -22.87
CA THR A 335 -11.07 -1.69 -22.09
C THR A 335 -9.81 -2.55 -22.20
N ASP A 336 -9.97 -3.82 -22.56
CA ASP A 336 -8.90 -4.81 -22.74
C ASP A 336 -8.09 -4.57 -24.04
N GLU A 337 -8.70 -4.16 -25.15
CA GLU A 337 -7.96 -3.95 -26.42
C GLU A 337 -7.04 -2.73 -26.38
N VAL A 338 -7.54 -1.60 -25.84
CA VAL A 338 -6.77 -0.36 -25.73
C VAL A 338 -5.61 -0.53 -24.75
N THR A 339 -5.87 -1.16 -23.59
CA THR A 339 -4.83 -1.40 -22.59
C THR A 339 -3.80 -2.42 -23.07
N LYS A 340 -4.22 -3.54 -23.70
CA LYS A 340 -3.29 -4.49 -24.34
C LYS A 340 -2.45 -3.83 -25.42
N PHE A 341 -3.04 -2.95 -26.21
CA PHE A 341 -2.31 -2.19 -27.22
C PHE A 341 -1.25 -1.28 -26.58
N LEU A 342 -1.63 -0.51 -25.56
CA LEU A 342 -0.72 0.37 -24.82
C LEU A 342 0.43 -0.41 -24.14
N GLU A 343 0.12 -1.52 -23.47
CA GLU A 343 1.10 -2.43 -22.86
C GLU A 343 2.07 -2.99 -23.90
N LYS A 344 1.56 -3.48 -25.03
CA LYS A 344 2.39 -4.00 -26.13
C LYS A 344 3.35 -2.93 -26.63
N VAL A 345 2.86 -1.73 -26.91
CA VAL A 345 3.69 -0.62 -27.42
C VAL A 345 4.71 -0.16 -26.37
N TYR A 346 4.33 -0.12 -25.09
CA TYR A 346 5.22 0.20 -23.99
C TYR A 346 6.35 -0.80 -23.82
N ASN A 347 6.05 -2.10 -23.85
CA ASN A 347 7.06 -3.16 -23.73
C ASN A 347 8.02 -3.15 -24.92
N GLU A 348 7.50 -2.97 -26.13
CA GLU A 348 8.33 -2.80 -27.33
C GLU A 348 9.23 -1.56 -27.23
N ALA A 349 8.70 -0.43 -26.74
CA ALA A 349 9.49 0.78 -26.51
C ALA A 349 10.59 0.53 -25.47
N ASN A 350 10.28 -0.17 -24.38
CA ASN A 350 11.25 -0.47 -23.32
C ASN A 350 12.45 -1.27 -23.86
N GLN A 351 12.20 -2.26 -24.72
CA GLN A 351 13.22 -3.13 -25.31
C GLN A 351 13.96 -2.50 -26.51
N ALA A 352 13.33 -1.62 -27.26
CA ALA A 352 13.93 -1.00 -28.46
C ALA A 352 15.06 -0.01 -28.12
N LYS A 353 16.08 0.10 -28.97
CA LYS A 353 16.97 1.27 -28.98
C LYS A 353 16.27 2.43 -29.70
N LEU A 354 16.65 3.66 -29.38
CA LEU A 354 16.10 4.84 -30.08
C LEU A 354 16.36 4.79 -31.60
N SER A 355 17.47 4.17 -32.01
CA SER A 355 17.84 3.95 -33.41
C SER A 355 16.91 3.01 -34.16
N ASP A 356 16.16 2.17 -33.45
CA ASP A 356 15.34 1.10 -34.03
C ASP A 356 13.92 1.61 -34.34
N ILE A 357 13.59 2.82 -33.88
CA ILE A 357 12.31 3.49 -34.10
C ILE A 357 12.36 4.21 -35.46
N LYS A 358 11.41 3.89 -36.34
CA LYS A 358 11.39 4.30 -37.75
C LYS A 358 10.81 5.71 -37.92
N LEU A 359 11.44 6.69 -37.28
CA LEU A 359 11.14 8.11 -37.44
C LEU A 359 12.34 8.84 -38.07
N THR A 360 12.06 9.84 -38.90
CA THR A 360 13.12 10.73 -39.41
C THR A 360 13.73 11.55 -38.29
N ARG A 361 14.89 12.18 -38.55
CA ARG A 361 15.53 13.08 -37.57
C ARG A 361 14.60 14.19 -37.10
N GLU A 362 13.81 14.76 -38.00
CA GLU A 362 12.89 15.85 -37.68
C GLU A 362 11.71 15.36 -36.81
N GLN A 363 11.11 14.23 -37.17
CA GLN A 363 10.04 13.60 -36.39
C GLN A 363 10.52 13.23 -34.97
N MET A 364 11.75 12.74 -34.84
CA MET A 364 12.37 12.44 -33.55
C MET A 364 12.59 13.69 -32.69
N VAL A 365 12.89 14.85 -33.30
CA VAL A 365 13.01 16.11 -32.57
C VAL A 365 11.66 16.53 -31.99
N TRP A 366 10.57 16.42 -32.77
CA TRP A 366 9.23 16.73 -32.28
C TRP A 366 8.81 15.83 -31.11
N ALA A 367 9.04 14.52 -31.22
CA ALA A 367 8.75 13.57 -30.14
C ALA A 367 9.57 13.88 -28.87
N ARG A 368 10.86 14.20 -29.03
CA ARG A 368 11.74 14.58 -27.92
C ARG A 368 11.26 15.82 -27.20
N ASN A 369 10.92 16.88 -27.94
CA ASN A 369 10.48 18.14 -27.37
C ASN A 369 9.28 17.97 -26.42
N VAL A 370 8.34 17.08 -26.74
CA VAL A 370 7.19 16.78 -25.88
C VAL A 370 7.59 15.85 -24.72
N ALA A 371 8.22 14.70 -25.00
CA ALA A 371 8.49 13.68 -24.00
C ALA A 371 9.49 14.12 -22.91
N THR A 372 10.54 14.88 -23.24
CA THR A 372 11.50 15.35 -22.21
C THR A 372 10.90 16.42 -21.29
N ASN A 373 9.77 17.01 -21.67
CA ASN A 373 9.09 18.06 -20.93
C ASN A 373 7.77 17.57 -20.29
N GLU A 374 7.55 16.25 -20.21
CA GLU A 374 6.28 15.65 -19.78
C GLU A 374 5.83 16.13 -18.38
N GLU A 375 6.77 16.33 -17.46
CA GLU A 375 6.48 16.73 -16.07
C GLU A 375 5.92 18.15 -15.96
N ASN A 376 6.42 19.07 -16.80
CA ASN A 376 5.98 20.47 -16.84
C ASN A 376 4.74 20.67 -17.71
N TYR A 377 4.51 19.77 -18.68
CA TYR A 377 3.42 19.86 -19.64
C TYR A 377 2.58 18.58 -19.68
N LYS A 378 2.21 18.06 -18.50
CA LYS A 378 1.45 16.80 -18.31
C LYS A 378 0.21 16.70 -19.18
N GLY A 379 -0.54 17.81 -19.31
CA GLY A 379 -1.71 17.89 -20.17
C GLY A 379 -1.37 17.63 -21.64
N VAL A 380 -0.34 18.28 -22.18
CA VAL A 380 0.08 18.11 -23.58
C VAL A 380 0.55 16.69 -23.83
N PHE A 381 1.37 16.15 -22.92
CA PHE A 381 1.86 14.77 -22.99
C PHE A 381 0.69 13.77 -23.00
N THR A 382 -0.24 13.89 -22.05
CA THR A 382 -1.39 12.98 -21.93
C THR A 382 -2.32 13.05 -23.15
N VAL A 383 -2.60 14.25 -23.66
CA VAL A 383 -3.40 14.46 -24.88
C VAL A 383 -2.72 13.87 -26.11
N LEU A 384 -1.40 14.01 -26.23
CA LEU A 384 -0.64 13.45 -27.35
C LEU A 384 -0.67 11.92 -27.31
N VAL A 385 -0.36 11.30 -26.17
CA VAL A 385 -0.43 9.84 -26.00
C VAL A 385 -1.83 9.35 -26.32
N THR A 386 -2.86 10.06 -25.87
CA THR A 386 -4.26 9.73 -26.19
C THR A 386 -4.52 9.77 -27.69
N SER A 387 -4.14 10.85 -28.36
CA SER A 387 -4.41 11.04 -29.78
C SER A 387 -3.67 10.00 -30.63
N LEU A 388 -2.41 9.70 -30.30
CA LEU A 388 -1.63 8.65 -30.96
C LEU A 388 -2.25 7.26 -30.78
N THR A 389 -2.67 6.94 -29.54
CA THR A 389 -3.32 5.68 -29.23
C THR A 389 -4.63 5.52 -30.00
N TYR A 390 -5.45 6.58 -30.03
CA TYR A 390 -6.72 6.58 -30.76
C TYR A 390 -6.48 6.40 -32.26
N LYS A 391 -5.51 7.11 -32.85
CA LYS A 391 -5.17 6.98 -34.28
C LYS A 391 -4.70 5.57 -34.65
N CYS A 392 -3.93 4.91 -33.77
CA CYS A 392 -3.49 3.53 -34.01
C CYS A 392 -4.67 2.54 -34.07
N LEU A 393 -5.70 2.76 -33.25
CA LEU A 393 -6.88 1.89 -33.18
C LEU A 393 -7.96 2.27 -34.20
N HIS A 394 -7.96 3.54 -34.63
CA HIS A 394 -8.91 4.11 -35.59
C HIS A 394 -8.15 4.87 -36.70
N PRO A 395 -7.53 4.17 -37.66
CA PRO A 395 -6.68 4.80 -38.68
C PRO A 395 -7.38 5.88 -39.50
N GLU A 396 -8.68 5.74 -39.73
CA GLU A 396 -9.50 6.69 -40.51
C GLU A 396 -9.89 7.96 -39.73
N GLN A 397 -9.74 7.98 -38.39
CA GLN A 397 -10.10 9.15 -37.58
C GLN A 397 -9.04 10.24 -37.70
N ASP A 398 -9.45 11.47 -38.07
CA ASP A 398 -8.60 12.66 -37.89
C ASP A 398 -8.55 13.01 -36.40
N VAL A 399 -7.41 12.74 -35.74
CA VAL A 399 -7.29 12.91 -34.28
C VAL A 399 -7.13 14.36 -33.84
N ARG A 400 -7.00 15.30 -34.77
CA ARG A 400 -7.05 16.74 -34.46
C ARG A 400 -8.47 17.20 -34.11
N ILE A 401 -9.48 16.47 -34.61
CA ILE A 401 -10.91 16.70 -34.35
C ILE A 401 -11.34 15.93 -33.10
N HIS A 402 -10.96 16.44 -31.93
CA HIS A 402 -10.88 15.67 -30.69
C HIS A 402 -12.12 15.74 -29.78
N GLN A 403 -13.21 16.40 -30.21
CA GLN A 403 -14.45 16.51 -29.44
C GLN A 403 -15.67 16.05 -30.26
N LYS A 404 -16.61 15.32 -29.64
CA LYS A 404 -17.83 14.79 -30.29
C LYS A 404 -18.73 15.85 -30.93
N ASN A 405 -18.69 17.09 -30.42
CA ASN A 405 -19.45 18.21 -30.95
C ASN A 405 -18.81 18.86 -32.19
N MET A 406 -17.58 18.48 -32.54
CA MET A 406 -16.99 18.84 -33.83
C MET A 406 -17.49 17.89 -34.92
N PHE A 407 -17.70 18.41 -36.13
CA PHE A 407 -18.09 17.58 -37.27
C PHE A 407 -16.99 16.55 -37.57
N GLY A 408 -17.33 15.25 -37.47
CA GLY A 408 -16.38 14.15 -37.61
C GLY A 408 -15.48 13.92 -36.40
N GLY A 409 -15.80 14.50 -35.24
CA GLY A 409 -14.97 14.42 -34.04
C GLY A 409 -15.25 13.21 -33.13
N TYR A 410 -14.23 12.82 -32.37
CA TYR A 410 -14.31 11.71 -31.41
C TYR A 410 -14.30 12.21 -29.95
N SER A 411 -14.51 11.30 -29.00
CA SER A 411 -14.58 11.64 -27.56
C SER A 411 -13.22 11.58 -26.87
N GLY A 412 -12.28 12.47 -27.24
CA GLY A 412 -10.90 12.43 -26.74
C GLY A 412 -10.80 12.36 -25.21
N ARG A 413 -11.50 13.25 -24.51
CA ARG A 413 -11.53 13.26 -23.03
C ARG A 413 -12.07 11.97 -22.42
N SER A 414 -13.19 11.45 -22.93
CA SER A 414 -13.77 10.22 -22.38
C SER A 414 -12.86 9.02 -22.61
N PHE A 415 -12.21 8.95 -23.78
CA PHE A 415 -11.24 7.89 -24.10
C PHE A 415 -10.00 8.00 -23.21
N ASP A 416 -9.47 9.21 -23.01
CA ASP A 416 -8.34 9.48 -22.11
C ASP A 416 -8.63 9.06 -20.67
N THR A 417 -9.74 9.56 -20.09
CA THR A 417 -10.14 9.25 -18.71
C THR A 417 -10.36 7.75 -18.51
N LYS A 418 -10.85 7.04 -19.54
CA LYS A 418 -11.15 5.62 -19.45
C LYS A 418 -9.91 4.72 -19.62
N PHE A 419 -8.94 5.10 -20.46
CA PHE A 419 -7.86 4.19 -20.87
C PHE A 419 -6.44 4.74 -20.65
N VAL A 420 -6.17 5.96 -21.14
CA VAL A 420 -4.79 6.46 -21.27
C VAL A 420 -4.28 7.04 -19.96
N THR A 421 -5.05 7.92 -19.31
CA THR A 421 -4.66 8.48 -18.01
C THR A 421 -4.45 7.38 -16.95
N PRO A 422 -5.34 6.38 -16.81
CA PRO A 422 -5.09 5.22 -15.92
C PRO A 422 -3.79 4.48 -16.25
N PHE A 423 -3.55 4.15 -17.53
CA PHE A 423 -2.32 3.47 -17.97
C PHE A 423 -1.05 4.25 -17.59
N LEU A 424 -1.03 5.56 -17.87
CA LEU A 424 0.12 6.42 -17.57
C LEU A 424 0.42 6.49 -16.07
N LYS A 425 -0.61 6.46 -15.21
CA LYS A 425 -0.45 6.39 -13.76
C LYS A 425 0.13 5.05 -13.31
N ILE A 426 -0.39 3.94 -13.82
CA ILE A 426 0.07 2.58 -13.49
C ILE A 426 1.56 2.44 -13.83
N LYS A 427 1.98 2.88 -15.01
CA LYS A 427 3.39 2.87 -15.44
C LYS A 427 4.25 3.99 -14.84
N ARG A 428 3.66 4.83 -13.98
CA ARG A 428 4.30 5.95 -13.29
C ARG A 428 5.08 6.87 -14.26
N PHE A 429 4.41 7.34 -15.31
CA PHE A 429 4.93 8.40 -16.17
C PHE A 429 4.86 9.75 -15.43
N ALA A 430 5.89 10.60 -15.52
CA ALA A 430 5.87 11.91 -14.86
C ALA A 430 4.84 12.85 -15.52
N GLY A 431 4.51 12.58 -16.79
CA GLY A 431 3.45 13.23 -17.56
C GLY A 431 2.01 12.83 -17.19
N ALA A 432 1.79 11.89 -16.26
CA ALA A 432 0.45 11.40 -15.91
C ALA A 432 -0.40 12.48 -15.22
N MET A 433 -1.60 12.74 -15.75
CA MET A 433 -2.59 13.66 -15.17
C MET A 433 -3.36 13.01 -14.01
N LYS A 434 -3.89 13.83 -13.09
CA LYS A 434 -4.75 13.34 -11.99
C LYS A 434 -6.06 12.76 -12.52
N GLU A 435 -6.64 13.31 -13.58
CA GLU A 435 -7.95 12.90 -14.10
C GLU A 435 -7.98 12.82 -15.64
N SER A 436 -7.53 13.86 -16.34
CA SER A 436 -7.43 13.87 -17.82
C SER A 436 -6.53 14.99 -18.31
N GLY A 437 -5.89 14.80 -19.48
CA GLY A 437 -5.18 15.86 -20.20
C GLY A 437 -6.07 17.03 -20.63
N TRP A 438 -7.35 16.76 -20.91
CA TRP A 438 -8.34 17.75 -21.35
C TRP A 438 -8.91 18.62 -20.22
N LEU A 439 -8.44 18.48 -18.97
CA LEU A 439 -8.73 19.48 -17.93
C LEU A 439 -7.83 20.72 -18.03
N THR A 440 -6.88 20.71 -18.97
CA THR A 440 -6.04 21.86 -19.26
C THR A 440 -6.80 22.83 -20.15
N ARG A 441 -7.07 24.07 -19.68
CA ARG A 441 -7.79 25.12 -20.44
C ARG A 441 -7.29 25.34 -21.88
N SER A 442 -5.98 25.19 -22.10
CA SER A 442 -5.39 25.36 -23.43
C SER A 442 -5.68 24.20 -24.38
N LEU A 443 -6.11 23.03 -23.88
CA LEU A 443 -6.36 21.81 -24.65
C LEU A 443 -7.85 21.48 -24.76
N GLU A 444 -8.70 22.00 -23.86
CA GLU A 444 -10.15 21.76 -23.88
C GLU A 444 -10.94 22.56 -24.94
N GLN A 445 -10.28 23.46 -25.67
CA GLN A 445 -10.96 24.39 -26.58
C GLN A 445 -11.63 23.63 -27.73
N ASN A 446 -12.85 24.05 -28.09
CA ASN A 446 -13.60 23.49 -29.21
C ASN A 446 -13.07 23.98 -30.57
N LEU A 447 -11.77 23.79 -30.81
CA LEU A 447 -11.06 24.09 -32.06
C LEU A 447 -10.13 22.92 -32.41
N PRO A 448 -9.95 22.59 -33.70
CA PRO A 448 -9.11 21.48 -34.10
C PRO A 448 -7.62 21.76 -33.83
N TYR A 449 -6.85 20.74 -33.48
CA TYR A 449 -5.39 20.85 -33.26
C TYR A 449 -4.59 20.97 -34.57
N LYS A 450 -4.86 22.03 -35.34
CA LYS A 450 -4.09 22.41 -36.54
C LYS A 450 -2.86 23.25 -36.16
N LEU A 451 -1.95 23.49 -37.11
CA LEU A 451 -0.72 24.26 -36.87
C LEU A 451 -0.98 25.69 -36.35
N ASP A 452 -2.13 26.27 -36.68
CA ASP A 452 -2.61 27.58 -36.25
C ASP A 452 -3.41 27.56 -34.92
N TYR A 453 -3.43 26.43 -34.21
CA TYR A 453 -4.22 26.28 -32.98
C TYR A 453 -3.88 27.35 -31.92
N PRO A 454 -4.87 28.13 -31.42
CA PRO A 454 -4.62 29.30 -30.58
C PRO A 454 -4.33 28.97 -29.10
N GLY A 455 -4.44 27.70 -28.69
CA GLY A 455 -4.19 27.28 -27.31
C GLY A 455 -2.83 27.75 -26.78
N LYS A 456 -2.82 28.25 -25.54
CA LYS A 456 -1.62 28.78 -24.88
C LYS A 456 -0.79 27.65 -24.27
N ILE A 457 0.12 27.08 -25.06
CA ILE A 457 1.20 26.22 -24.60
C ILE A 457 2.47 27.06 -24.56
N LYS A 458 2.98 27.37 -23.37
CA LYS A 458 4.03 28.39 -23.16
C LYS A 458 5.36 28.07 -23.86
N ASN A 459 5.77 26.81 -23.87
CA ASN A 459 7.00 26.39 -24.53
C ASN A 459 6.70 26.16 -26.02
N LEU A 460 7.35 26.93 -26.88
CA LEU A 460 7.15 26.90 -28.33
C LEU A 460 7.60 25.59 -28.95
N ASP A 461 8.67 24.98 -28.45
CA ASP A 461 9.16 23.68 -28.93
C ASP A 461 8.20 22.56 -28.60
N VAL A 462 7.60 22.57 -27.39
CA VAL A 462 6.55 21.63 -26.98
C VAL A 462 5.29 21.83 -27.81
N LYS A 463 4.87 23.09 -28.02
CA LYS A 463 3.70 23.41 -28.86
C LYS A 463 3.92 22.95 -30.31
N SER A 464 5.08 23.28 -30.87
CA SER A 464 5.48 22.91 -32.22
C SER A 464 5.54 21.39 -32.36
N GLY A 465 6.19 20.68 -31.43
CA GLY A 465 6.25 19.22 -31.44
C GLY A 465 4.87 18.58 -31.39
N PHE A 466 4.00 19.02 -30.48
CA PHE A 466 2.63 18.53 -30.36
C PHE A 466 1.83 18.70 -31.66
N LEU A 467 1.78 19.91 -32.23
CA LEU A 467 0.97 20.21 -33.41
C LEU A 467 1.56 19.58 -34.69
N ASN A 468 2.89 19.56 -34.83
CA ASN A 468 3.52 18.95 -36.00
C ASN A 468 3.33 17.43 -36.02
N ILE A 469 3.43 16.74 -34.88
CA ILE A 469 3.14 15.29 -34.82
C ILE A 469 1.72 15.03 -35.31
N LEU A 470 0.71 15.70 -34.76
CA LEU A 470 -0.68 15.49 -35.18
C LEU A 470 -0.93 15.88 -36.64
N ASN A 471 -0.28 16.92 -37.15
CA ASN A 471 -0.39 17.28 -38.56
C ASN A 471 0.27 16.24 -39.48
N ASP A 472 1.41 15.69 -39.08
CA ASP A 472 2.19 14.70 -39.83
C ASP A 472 1.40 13.39 -40.01
N LEU A 473 0.69 12.93 -38.97
CA LEU A 473 -0.22 11.77 -39.07
C LEU A 473 -1.28 11.96 -40.16
N GLU A 474 -1.88 13.15 -40.22
CA GLU A 474 -3.06 13.41 -41.04
C GLU A 474 -2.77 13.96 -42.44
N LYS A 475 -1.58 14.53 -42.66
CA LYS A 475 -1.19 15.11 -43.96
C LYS A 475 -0.14 14.29 -44.68
N ASN A 476 0.78 13.68 -43.95
CA ASN A 476 1.93 12.97 -44.53
C ASN A 476 1.84 11.45 -44.31
N GLY A 477 0.82 10.95 -43.60
CA GLY A 477 0.62 9.52 -43.37
C GLY A 477 1.67 8.87 -42.49
N ALA A 478 2.27 9.65 -41.57
CA ALA A 478 3.26 9.12 -40.64
C ALA A 478 2.66 8.06 -39.71
N ASP A 479 3.46 7.05 -39.34
CA ASP A 479 3.01 5.94 -38.50
C ASP A 479 2.81 6.40 -37.04
N PRO A 480 1.56 6.45 -36.53
CA PRO A 480 1.28 6.86 -35.15
C PRO A 480 1.93 5.93 -34.11
N ARG A 481 2.15 4.66 -34.45
CA ARG A 481 2.73 3.67 -33.55
C ARG A 481 4.22 3.95 -33.29
N GLU A 482 4.95 4.38 -34.31
CA GLU A 482 6.37 4.73 -34.18
C GLU A 482 6.55 6.02 -33.36
N TYR A 483 5.66 7.00 -33.51
CA TYR A 483 5.59 8.15 -32.60
C TYR A 483 5.29 7.75 -31.16
N LEU A 484 4.30 6.87 -30.94
CA LEU A 484 3.94 6.41 -29.60
C LEU A 484 5.11 5.66 -28.92
N LYS A 485 5.79 4.78 -29.67
CA LYS A 485 7.02 4.11 -29.21
C LYS A 485 8.12 5.10 -28.85
N ALA A 486 8.34 6.13 -29.68
CA ALA A 486 9.34 7.17 -29.42
C ALA A 486 9.05 7.94 -28.14
N ILE A 487 7.80 8.37 -27.95
CA ILE A 487 7.35 9.08 -26.75
C ILE A 487 7.60 8.24 -25.49
N PHE A 488 7.18 6.97 -25.50
CA PHE A 488 7.41 6.06 -24.37
C PHE A 488 8.90 5.81 -24.10
N LYS A 489 9.70 5.52 -25.12
CA LYS A 489 11.13 5.25 -24.93
C LYS A 489 11.89 6.48 -24.41
N ILE A 490 11.60 7.67 -24.94
CA ILE A 490 12.25 8.90 -24.47
C ILE A 490 11.88 9.17 -23.01
N SER A 491 10.61 9.02 -22.65
CA SER A 491 10.15 9.16 -21.26
C SER A 491 10.83 8.15 -20.32
N LEU A 492 10.94 6.88 -20.73
CA LEU A 492 11.64 5.84 -19.96
C LEU A 492 13.12 6.18 -19.72
N ILE A 493 13.81 6.73 -20.72
CA ILE A 493 15.19 7.19 -20.58
C ILE A 493 15.29 8.37 -19.61
N GLU A 494 14.37 9.33 -19.67
CA GLU A 494 14.36 10.45 -18.72
C GLU A 494 14.03 9.99 -17.29
N LYS A 495 13.18 8.97 -17.14
CA LYS A 495 12.87 8.34 -15.85
C LYS A 495 14.06 7.58 -15.29
N SER A 496 14.76 6.78 -16.11
CA SER A 496 15.94 6.03 -15.65
C SER A 496 17.08 6.94 -15.21
N LYS A 497 17.20 8.12 -15.81
CA LYS A 497 18.16 9.15 -15.36
C LYS A 497 17.86 9.65 -13.93
N LYS A 498 16.65 9.48 -13.41
CA LYS A 498 16.19 10.00 -12.10
C LYS A 498 16.20 8.97 -10.97
N VAL A 499 16.46 7.68 -11.22
CA VAL A 499 16.57 6.65 -10.16
C VAL A 499 18.00 6.63 -9.64
N VAL A 500 18.18 6.79 -8.33
CA VAL A 500 19.48 6.76 -7.65
C VAL A 500 19.38 5.76 -6.51
N ASP A 501 20.18 4.71 -6.57
CA ASP A 501 20.38 3.82 -5.43
C ASP A 501 21.18 4.56 -4.37
N LEU A 502 20.59 4.79 -3.20
CA LEU A 502 21.28 5.42 -2.07
C LEU A 502 22.29 4.44 -1.49
N VAL A 503 23.54 4.85 -1.43
CA VAL A 503 24.62 4.04 -0.86
C VAL A 503 24.48 4.00 0.66
N ASN A 504 24.40 2.79 1.22
CA ASN A 504 24.58 2.58 2.65
C ASN A 504 26.08 2.31 2.93
N PRO A 505 26.78 3.17 3.69
CA PRO A 505 28.21 2.99 3.96
C PRO A 505 28.51 1.85 4.94
N ILE A 506 27.51 1.33 5.66
CA ILE A 506 27.67 0.25 6.65
C ILE A 506 27.82 -1.07 5.91
N GLN A 507 29.01 -1.68 6.01
CA GLN A 507 29.33 -2.98 5.41
C GLN A 507 29.34 -4.09 6.47
N SER A 508 29.70 -3.76 7.70
CA SER A 508 29.51 -4.58 8.90
C SER A 508 29.25 -3.69 10.12
N GLU A 509 28.61 -4.25 11.16
CA GLU A 509 28.25 -3.51 12.38
C GLU A 509 29.52 -2.92 13.02
N SER A 510 29.52 -1.62 13.32
CA SER A 510 30.65 -0.86 13.92
C SER A 510 31.75 -0.33 12.96
N ASP A 511 31.63 -0.46 11.63
CA ASP A 511 32.62 0.07 10.67
C ASP A 511 32.53 1.59 10.45
N PHE A 512 31.43 2.23 10.86
CA PHE A 512 31.13 3.63 10.55
C PHE A 512 30.95 4.43 11.85
N ASN A 513 31.99 5.12 12.28
CA ASN A 513 31.99 5.75 13.61
C ASN A 513 31.25 7.10 13.61
N ILE A 514 30.98 7.64 14.81
CA ILE A 514 30.28 8.93 14.99
C ILE A 514 30.93 10.07 14.20
N SER A 515 32.27 10.10 14.08
CA SER A 515 32.96 11.13 13.30
C SER A 515 32.66 10.99 11.80
N ASP A 516 32.62 9.76 11.29
CA ASP A 516 32.31 9.49 9.87
C ASP A 516 30.87 9.87 9.54
N ILE A 517 29.94 9.60 10.46
CA ILE A 517 28.54 10.02 10.36
C ILE A 517 28.45 11.55 10.27
N ILE A 518 29.07 12.27 11.21
CA ILE A 518 29.03 13.73 11.24
C ILE A 518 29.68 14.33 9.99
N ASN A 519 30.83 13.81 9.56
CA ASN A 519 31.52 14.27 8.36
C ASN A 519 30.67 14.05 7.10
N SER A 520 29.99 12.90 7.01
CA SER A 520 29.14 12.58 5.86
C SER A 520 27.90 13.45 5.80
N LEU A 521 27.25 13.70 6.94
CA LEU A 521 26.13 14.66 7.03
C LEU A 521 26.60 16.08 6.68
N ASN A 522 27.75 16.52 7.18
CA ASN A 522 28.30 17.84 6.86
C ASN A 522 28.55 17.98 5.35
N ASN A 523 29.23 17.01 4.75
CA ASN A 523 29.46 17.00 3.30
C ASN A 523 28.17 16.94 2.48
N HIS A 524 27.12 16.30 3.01
CA HIS A 524 25.83 16.20 2.34
C HIS A 524 25.01 17.50 2.46
N PHE A 525 24.98 18.12 3.63
CA PHE A 525 24.26 19.37 3.87
C PHE A 525 24.84 20.53 3.06
N TYR A 526 26.17 20.61 2.99
CA TYR A 526 26.92 21.67 2.30
C TYR A 526 27.39 21.26 0.90
N PHE A 527 26.75 20.27 0.29
CA PHE A 527 27.02 19.93 -1.10
C PHE A 527 26.61 21.09 -2.03
N ASP A 528 27.29 21.24 -3.17
CA ASP A 528 26.99 22.30 -4.15
C ASP A 528 25.72 21.95 -4.96
N TYR A 529 24.56 22.37 -4.43
CA TYR A 529 23.24 22.15 -5.02
C TYR A 529 22.90 23.23 -6.07
N LYS A 530 22.51 22.81 -7.27
CA LYS A 530 22.05 23.71 -8.34
C LYS A 530 20.59 24.14 -8.17
N SER A 531 19.82 23.43 -7.36
CA SER A 531 18.41 23.70 -7.06
C SER A 531 18.17 24.07 -5.58
N ARG A 532 17.01 24.65 -5.24
CA ARG A 532 16.63 24.88 -3.83
C ARG A 532 16.41 23.52 -3.14
N GLY A 533 17.04 23.29 -1.98
CA GLY A 533 16.73 22.08 -1.20
C GLY A 533 17.61 21.68 -0.02
N ALA A 534 18.78 22.27 0.23
CA ALA A 534 19.65 21.80 1.33
C ALA A 534 19.03 21.93 2.74
N SER A 535 18.11 22.87 2.95
CA SER A 535 17.52 23.16 4.27
C SER A 535 16.67 22.03 4.86
N ILE A 536 16.20 21.07 4.05
CA ILE A 536 15.45 19.90 4.52
C ILE A 536 16.37 18.84 5.16
N LEU A 537 17.64 18.77 4.73
CA LEU A 537 18.56 17.71 5.11
C LEU A 537 18.86 17.70 6.62
N PRO A 538 19.11 18.85 7.28
CA PRO A 538 19.20 18.91 8.73
C PRO A 538 17.95 18.43 9.46
N VAL A 539 16.75 18.74 8.92
CA VAL A 539 15.48 18.31 9.53
C VAL A 539 15.36 16.80 9.46
N ILE A 540 15.60 16.20 8.29
CA ILE A 540 15.57 14.74 8.11
C ILE A 540 16.58 14.04 9.02
N ALA A 541 17.79 14.60 9.17
CA ALA A 541 18.79 14.04 10.06
C ALA A 541 18.32 14.08 11.52
N ILE A 542 17.78 15.20 12.00
CA ILE A 542 17.26 15.27 13.37
C ILE A 542 16.04 14.35 13.53
N TYR A 543 15.15 14.24 12.54
CA TYR A 543 14.00 13.33 12.58
C TYR A 543 14.45 11.87 12.72
N SER A 544 15.38 11.44 11.87
CA SER A 544 15.96 10.09 11.88
C SER A 544 16.64 9.76 13.21
N LEU A 545 17.21 10.78 13.88
CA LEU A 545 17.75 10.68 15.23
C LEU A 545 16.63 10.39 16.25
N TYR A 546 15.53 11.14 16.22
CA TYR A 546 14.40 10.92 17.13
C TYR A 546 13.71 9.56 16.94
N GLU A 547 13.68 9.01 15.72
CA GLU A 547 13.17 7.66 15.47
C GLU A 547 13.92 6.58 16.27
N VAL A 548 15.23 6.77 16.50
CA VAL A 548 16.01 5.90 17.36
C VAL A 548 15.81 6.26 18.83
N LEU A 549 15.96 7.54 19.19
CA LEU A 549 15.95 7.99 20.59
C LEU A 549 14.64 7.66 21.31
N ILE A 550 13.51 7.70 20.61
CA ILE A 550 12.20 7.47 21.22
C ILE A 550 12.04 6.04 21.76
N ASN A 551 12.80 5.10 21.21
CA ASN A 551 12.76 3.69 21.59
C ASN A 551 13.85 3.33 22.63
N GLU A 552 14.93 4.11 22.72
CA GLU A 552 16.10 3.77 23.53
C GLU A 552 16.21 4.61 24.82
N ILE A 553 15.63 5.82 24.86
CA ILE A 553 15.77 6.71 26.02
C ILE A 553 14.49 6.76 26.84
N SER A 554 14.58 6.41 28.13
CA SER A 554 13.45 6.41 29.09
C SER A 554 12.73 7.76 29.23
N ARG A 555 13.39 8.87 28.93
CA ARG A 555 12.75 10.20 28.81
C ARG A 555 11.55 10.17 27.87
N PHE A 556 11.59 9.35 26.83
CA PHE A 556 10.53 9.22 25.84
C PHE A 556 9.54 8.09 26.12
N ASP A 557 9.59 7.48 27.31
CA ASP A 557 8.58 6.51 27.72
C ASP A 557 7.17 7.09 27.59
N ARG A 558 6.30 6.30 26.93
CA ARG A 558 4.91 6.64 26.60
C ARG A 558 4.79 7.92 25.76
N LYS A 559 5.71 8.14 24.84
CA LYS A 559 5.67 9.21 23.84
C LYS A 559 5.83 8.61 22.46
N TYR A 560 5.38 9.35 21.45
CA TYR A 560 5.56 8.96 20.06
C TYR A 560 5.96 10.15 19.20
N LEU A 561 6.69 9.87 18.13
CA LEU A 561 7.16 10.85 17.15
C LEU A 561 6.06 11.03 16.11
N ASP A 562 5.66 12.28 15.86
CA ASP A 562 4.67 12.58 14.83
C ASP A 562 5.25 12.35 13.42
N GLU A 563 4.40 12.21 12.39
CA GLU A 563 4.87 12.01 11.02
C GLU A 563 5.61 13.26 10.49
N LEU A 564 6.73 13.06 9.79
CA LEU A 564 7.48 14.15 9.17
C LEU A 564 6.64 14.78 8.04
N GLN A 565 6.29 16.06 8.19
CA GLN A 565 5.44 16.79 7.24
C GLN A 565 6.26 17.48 6.12
N SER A 566 5.66 17.62 4.93
CA SER A 566 6.28 18.32 3.78
C SER A 566 6.35 19.85 3.98
N HIS A 567 7.56 20.42 4.02
CA HIS A 567 7.89 21.86 4.16
C HIS A 567 7.30 22.75 3.05
N THR A 568 6.89 22.21 1.90
CA THR A 568 6.18 22.99 0.85
C THR A 568 4.77 23.43 1.22
N SER A 569 4.28 23.12 2.44
CA SER A 569 3.02 23.66 2.99
C SER A 569 3.22 24.70 4.10
N CYS A 570 4.37 25.36 4.14
CA CYS A 570 4.60 26.54 4.99
C CYS A 570 4.17 27.84 4.31
N ASP A 571 2.86 27.98 4.09
CA ASP A 571 2.22 29.30 3.98
C ASP A 571 0.92 29.30 4.80
N ARG A 572 1.04 29.84 6.02
CA ARG A 572 -0.01 30.42 6.88
C ARG A 572 -1.29 29.62 7.18
N SER A 573 -1.41 28.33 6.85
CA SER A 573 -2.70 27.63 6.96
C SER A 573 -2.69 26.17 7.46
N SER A 574 -1.55 25.58 7.87
CA SER A 574 -1.49 24.15 8.29
C SER A 574 -1.45 23.86 9.80
N GLY A 575 -1.28 24.85 10.68
CA GLY A 575 -1.37 24.63 12.13
C GLY A 575 -0.24 23.79 12.77
N ALA A 576 0.78 23.41 12.01
CA ALA A 576 1.97 22.68 12.50
C ALA A 576 2.74 23.51 13.55
N THR A 577 3.14 22.86 14.65
CA THR A 577 3.74 23.54 15.81
C THR A 577 5.25 23.75 15.67
N GLY A 578 5.94 22.92 14.88
CA GLY A 578 7.37 23.01 14.52
C GLY A 578 7.74 21.91 13.52
N ASP A 579 9.01 21.80 13.16
CA ASP A 579 9.48 20.86 12.11
C ASP A 579 9.39 19.40 12.56
N ILE A 580 9.65 19.13 13.84
CA ILE A 580 9.54 17.80 14.46
C ILE A 580 8.76 17.93 15.75
N VAL A 581 7.81 17.03 15.97
CA VAL A 581 6.92 17.06 17.14
C VAL A 581 6.88 15.70 17.81
N ILE A 582 7.06 15.69 19.12
CA ILE A 582 6.91 14.53 19.99
C ILE A 582 5.68 14.75 20.85
N LYS A 583 4.79 13.76 20.90
CA LYS A 583 3.53 13.83 21.66
C LYS A 583 3.47 12.75 22.73
N ASN A 584 2.71 13.03 23.78
CA ASN A 584 2.39 12.03 24.79
C ASN A 584 1.41 11.02 24.21
N GLN A 585 1.65 9.74 24.47
CA GLN A 585 0.76 8.67 24.03
C GLN A 585 -0.59 8.68 24.76
N ASP A 586 -0.66 9.31 25.93
CA ASP A 586 -1.80 9.23 26.85
C ASP A 586 -2.93 10.22 26.53
N ASP A 587 -2.57 11.45 26.16
CA ASP A 587 -3.51 12.57 25.94
C ASP A 587 -3.32 13.27 24.59
N ASP A 588 -2.34 12.82 23.80
CA ASP A 588 -1.94 13.40 22.52
C ASP A 588 -1.47 14.87 22.62
N GLU A 589 -1.14 15.34 23.82
CA GLU A 589 -0.57 16.67 24.02
C GLU A 589 0.88 16.72 23.55
N ILE A 590 1.30 17.90 23.08
CA ILE A 590 2.66 18.15 22.61
C ILE A 590 3.62 18.11 23.80
N TYR A 591 4.59 17.21 23.73
CA TYR A 591 5.67 17.10 24.71
C TYR A 591 6.83 18.00 24.32
N GLU A 592 7.38 17.78 23.12
CA GLU A 592 8.58 18.43 22.64
C GLU A 592 8.43 18.84 21.17
N VAL A 593 8.95 20.02 20.85
CA VAL A 593 8.98 20.57 19.49
C VAL A 593 10.41 20.87 19.13
N VAL A 594 10.82 20.58 17.90
CA VAL A 594 12.12 20.96 17.35
C VAL A 594 11.90 21.79 16.10
N GLU A 595 12.54 22.94 16.06
CA GLU A 595 12.74 23.73 14.84
C GLU A 595 14.20 23.70 14.43
N VAL A 596 14.45 23.56 13.14
CA VAL A 596 15.80 23.48 12.58
C VAL A 596 15.99 24.59 11.54
N LYS A 597 17.07 25.36 11.71
CA LYS A 597 17.49 26.42 10.80
C LYS A 597 18.76 26.00 10.08
N PHE A 598 18.81 26.27 8.78
CA PHE A 598 19.95 25.97 7.94
C PHE A 598 20.61 27.28 7.51
N GLU A 599 21.91 27.43 7.82
CA GLU A 599 22.74 28.59 7.44
C GLU A 599 22.25 29.94 7.98
N ILE A 600 21.53 29.94 9.12
CA ILE A 600 21.06 31.16 9.77
C ILE A 600 21.38 31.06 11.28
N PRO A 601 22.10 32.03 11.88
CA PRO A 601 22.33 32.03 13.32
C PRO A 601 21.01 32.17 14.09
N ILE A 602 20.98 31.66 15.32
CA ILE A 602 19.79 31.82 16.16
C ILE A 602 19.78 33.26 16.69
N ASP A 603 18.65 33.94 16.50
CA ASP A 603 18.43 35.31 16.96
C ASP A 603 17.26 35.40 17.97
N TYR A 604 17.05 36.60 18.52
CA TYR A 604 15.97 36.88 19.47
C TYR A 604 14.58 36.66 18.86
N LEU A 605 14.38 37.00 17.58
CA LEU A 605 13.07 36.92 16.93
C LEU A 605 12.58 35.47 16.81
N MET A 606 13.47 34.53 16.50
CA MET A 606 13.13 33.10 16.46
C MET A 606 12.67 32.57 17.82
N VAL A 607 13.30 33.05 18.91
CA VAL A 607 12.93 32.67 20.28
C VAL A 607 11.59 33.33 20.66
N ASP A 608 11.33 34.57 20.23
CA ASP A 608 10.03 35.22 20.43
C ASP A 608 8.91 34.53 19.65
N ASP A 609 9.16 34.10 18.42
CA ASP A 609 8.21 33.32 17.63
C ASP A 609 7.85 31.99 18.32
N ALA A 610 8.85 31.28 18.86
CA ALA A 610 8.62 30.09 19.67
C ALA A 610 7.79 30.42 20.92
N TYR A 611 8.07 31.54 21.59
CA TYR A 611 7.28 32.02 22.73
C TYR A 611 5.81 32.27 22.36
N GLN A 612 5.51 32.90 21.22
CA GLN A 612 4.13 33.10 20.78
C GLN A 612 3.38 31.77 20.57
N LYS A 613 4.06 30.74 20.04
CA LYS A 613 3.49 29.39 19.90
C LYS A 613 3.21 28.76 21.26
N ILE A 614 4.16 28.85 22.19
CA ILE A 614 4.05 28.30 23.56
C ILE A 614 2.91 28.95 24.35
N LYS A 615 2.59 30.23 24.12
CA LYS A 615 1.43 30.89 24.77
C LYS A 615 0.10 30.23 24.44
N THR A 616 -0.02 29.67 23.24
CA THR A 616 -1.29 29.13 22.71
C THR A 616 -1.40 27.62 22.81
N LYS A 617 -0.28 26.93 23.09
CA LYS A 617 -0.19 25.47 23.13
C LYS A 617 0.64 25.02 24.34
N LYS A 618 0.18 24.00 25.06
CA LYS A 618 0.95 23.42 26.17
C LYS A 618 2.12 22.60 25.61
N ILE A 619 3.33 23.11 25.77
CA ILE A 619 4.58 22.52 25.29
C ILE A 619 5.55 22.46 26.46
N GLN A 620 6.24 21.34 26.65
CA GLN A 620 7.16 21.15 27.78
C GLN A 620 8.60 21.48 27.41
N ARG A 621 9.00 21.19 26.17
CA ARG A 621 10.35 21.43 25.64
C ARG A 621 10.29 21.98 24.22
N TYR A 622 11.10 22.97 23.91
CA TYR A 622 11.16 23.59 22.60
C TYR A 622 12.61 23.77 22.18
N TYR A 623 13.05 23.02 21.17
CA TYR A 623 14.38 23.12 20.60
C TYR A 623 14.37 24.06 19.40
N ILE A 624 15.33 24.97 19.35
CA ILE A 624 15.67 25.75 18.17
C ILE A 624 17.12 25.40 17.85
N LEU A 625 17.31 24.69 16.74
CA LEU A 625 18.59 24.19 16.29
C LEU A 625 19.05 24.95 15.06
N SER A 626 20.35 25.27 14.97
CA SER A 626 20.92 25.84 13.74
C SER A 626 22.17 25.09 13.29
N THR A 627 22.42 25.02 11.98
CA THR A 627 23.73 24.57 11.47
C THR A 627 24.84 25.60 11.70
N ILE A 628 24.50 26.85 12.03
CA ILE A 628 25.43 27.88 12.51
C ILE A 628 25.45 27.84 14.05
N ASN A 629 26.64 27.67 14.63
CA ASN A 629 26.80 27.59 16.09
C ASN A 629 26.82 28.97 16.79
N GLU A 630 26.81 30.06 16.04
CA GLU A 630 26.75 31.42 16.57
C GLU A 630 25.32 31.79 16.96
N ILE A 631 25.18 32.43 18.13
CA ILE A 631 23.89 32.90 18.67
C ILE A 631 24.00 34.42 18.84
N GLU A 632 23.14 35.16 18.15
CA GLU A 632 23.07 36.60 18.25
C GLU A 632 22.24 37.02 19.48
N GLU A 633 22.62 38.11 20.14
CA GLU A 633 21.86 38.68 21.27
C GLU A 633 21.62 37.70 22.44
N MET A 634 22.59 36.84 22.73
CA MET A 634 22.49 35.76 23.73
C MET A 634 21.96 36.22 25.10
N GLU A 635 22.35 37.39 25.60
CA GLU A 635 21.83 37.91 26.88
C GLU A 635 20.31 38.12 26.84
N LYS A 636 19.79 38.75 25.79
CA LYS A 636 18.33 38.96 25.62
C LYS A 636 17.59 37.65 25.38
N ILE A 637 18.19 36.72 24.64
CA ILE A 637 17.64 35.37 24.47
C ILE A 637 17.53 34.67 25.81
N GLN A 638 18.56 34.72 26.66
CA GLN A 638 18.52 34.10 27.99
C GLN A 638 17.45 34.71 28.89
N GLU A 639 17.29 36.04 28.86
CA GLU A 639 16.19 36.71 29.58
C GLU A 639 14.81 36.22 29.10
N LEU A 640 14.61 36.09 27.79
CA LEU A 640 13.36 35.60 27.22
C LEU A 640 13.12 34.13 27.56
N ILE A 641 14.13 33.26 27.43
CA ILE A 641 14.05 31.84 27.82
C ILE A 641 13.67 31.71 29.30
N TYR A 642 14.30 32.51 30.18
CA TYR A 642 13.98 32.52 31.60
C TYR A 642 12.52 32.95 31.84
N LYS A 643 12.06 33.98 31.13
CA LYS A 643 10.67 34.44 31.17
C LYS A 643 9.70 33.34 30.75
N VAL A 644 9.92 32.68 29.61
CA VAL A 644 9.05 31.60 29.12
C VAL A 644 8.98 30.45 30.12
N ARG A 645 10.11 30.06 30.71
CA ARG A 645 10.15 29.00 31.72
C ARG A 645 9.34 29.39 32.96
N LYS A 646 9.45 30.64 33.42
CA LYS A 646 8.73 31.13 34.61
C LYS A 646 7.23 31.25 34.37
N GLU A 647 6.82 31.73 33.21
CA GLU A 647 5.41 32.01 32.88
C GLU A 647 4.65 30.76 32.39
N HIS A 648 5.30 29.87 31.64
CA HIS A 648 4.65 28.76 30.94
C HIS A 648 5.23 27.38 31.27
N GLY A 649 6.30 27.29 32.07
CA GLY A 649 6.93 26.02 32.44
C GLY A 649 7.66 25.30 31.30
N CYS A 650 7.70 25.87 30.10
CA CYS A 650 8.39 25.30 28.93
C CYS A 650 9.90 25.56 29.00
N GLN A 651 10.70 24.55 28.66
CA GLN A 651 12.15 24.69 28.49
C GLN A 651 12.47 24.98 27.03
N ILE A 652 12.95 26.19 26.73
CA ILE A 652 13.50 26.51 25.41
C ILE A 652 15.00 26.15 25.41
N ILE A 653 15.44 25.40 24.41
CA ILE A 653 16.84 25.00 24.20
C ILE A 653 17.30 25.51 22.84
N VAL A 654 18.28 26.40 22.85
CA VAL A 654 18.98 26.90 21.65
C VAL A 654 20.31 26.16 21.51
N ASN A 655 20.58 25.53 20.37
CA ASN A 655 21.82 24.77 20.16
C ASN A 655 22.19 24.60 18.68
N GLY A 656 23.37 24.06 18.40
CA GLY A 656 23.75 23.64 17.06
C GLY A 656 23.17 22.28 16.65
N VAL A 657 22.93 22.08 15.35
CA VAL A 657 22.49 20.80 14.75
C VAL A 657 23.55 19.71 14.96
N PHE A 658 24.79 19.92 14.51
CA PHE A 658 25.85 18.92 14.65
C PHE A 658 26.23 18.60 16.10
N PRO A 659 26.36 19.59 17.02
CA PRO A 659 26.52 19.30 18.44
C PRO A 659 25.40 18.43 19.01
N THR A 660 24.16 18.67 18.60
CA THR A 660 22.98 17.91 19.05
C THR A 660 23.02 16.47 18.54
N ILE A 661 23.25 16.27 17.23
CA ILE A 661 23.38 14.92 16.64
C ILE A 661 24.52 14.16 17.32
N LYS A 662 25.70 14.78 17.45
CA LYS A 662 26.87 14.16 18.08
C LYS A 662 26.63 13.78 19.55
N TYR A 663 25.89 14.60 20.30
CA TYR A 663 25.52 14.28 21.68
C TYR A 663 24.64 13.04 21.76
N TYR A 664 23.60 12.97 20.94
CA TYR A 664 22.65 11.86 20.97
C TYR A 664 23.19 10.56 20.38
N LEU A 665 24.02 10.61 19.34
CA LEU A 665 24.72 9.42 18.82
C LEU A 665 25.56 8.73 19.91
N ARG A 666 26.12 9.47 20.86
CA ARG A 666 26.87 8.90 22.01
C ARG A 666 26.00 8.16 23.02
N LEU A 667 24.69 8.39 23.00
CA LEU A 667 23.73 7.78 23.91
C LEU A 667 23.03 6.55 23.28
N MET A 668 23.20 6.35 21.97
CA MET A 668 22.56 5.25 21.24
C MET A 668 23.28 3.93 21.49
N GLU A 669 22.51 2.85 21.55
CA GLU A 669 23.07 1.50 21.63
C GLU A 669 23.73 1.08 20.31
N ASN A 670 23.11 1.48 19.19
CA ASN A 670 23.62 1.20 17.84
C ASN A 670 23.41 2.43 16.93
N THR A 671 24.52 3.05 16.50
CA THR A 671 24.52 4.21 15.60
C THR A 671 24.19 3.88 14.15
N ASP A 672 24.24 2.61 13.75
CA ASP A 672 23.93 2.16 12.39
C ASP A 672 22.45 2.38 12.07
N LYS A 673 21.57 2.17 13.05
CA LYS A 673 20.13 2.47 12.95
C LYS A 673 19.84 3.91 12.55
N PHE A 674 20.67 4.86 13.01
CA PHE A 674 20.52 6.26 12.65
C PHE A 674 20.77 6.48 11.15
N ILE A 675 21.84 5.87 10.61
CA ILE A 675 22.18 5.98 9.18
C ILE A 675 21.14 5.26 8.32
N GLU A 676 20.64 4.10 8.75
CA GLU A 676 19.56 3.38 8.07
C GLU A 676 18.29 4.24 7.97
N ASN A 677 17.83 4.80 9.09
CA ASN A 677 16.67 5.70 9.12
C ASN A 677 16.91 6.95 8.25
N TYR A 678 18.11 7.52 8.27
CA TYR A 678 18.46 8.68 7.43
C TYR A 678 18.36 8.36 5.94
N ILE A 679 18.87 7.19 5.52
CA ILE A 679 18.79 6.74 4.12
C ILE A 679 17.36 6.43 3.70
N GLU A 680 16.56 5.78 4.56
CA GLU A 680 15.15 5.49 4.30
C GLU A 680 14.37 6.80 4.12
N ASN A 681 14.53 7.75 5.04
CA ASN A 681 13.89 9.06 4.94
C ASN A 681 14.37 9.88 3.72
N LEU A 682 15.63 9.75 3.30
CA LEU A 682 16.10 10.32 2.02
C LEU A 682 15.47 9.63 0.80
N GLY A 683 15.16 8.33 0.88
CA GLY A 683 14.52 7.58 -0.18
C GLY A 683 13.09 8.04 -0.45
N ASP A 684 12.33 8.24 0.63
CA ASP A 684 10.86 8.27 0.60
C ASP A 684 10.25 9.66 0.81
N HIS A 685 11.02 10.65 1.29
CA HIS A 685 10.47 11.98 1.57
C HIS A 685 10.20 12.81 0.30
N SER A 686 9.01 13.43 0.21
CA SER A 686 8.51 14.10 -1.00
C SER A 686 9.32 15.32 -1.45
N GLU A 687 10.11 15.91 -0.56
CA GLU A 687 10.99 17.05 -0.85
C GLU A 687 12.42 16.64 -1.21
N ILE A 688 12.73 15.36 -1.12
CA ILE A 688 14.04 14.83 -1.52
C ILE A 688 14.05 14.54 -3.01
N ASN A 689 14.64 15.48 -3.75
CA ASN A 689 14.88 15.37 -5.18
C ASN A 689 16.10 14.48 -5.52
N TYR A 690 16.26 14.23 -6.82
CA TYR A 690 17.38 13.47 -7.39
C TYR A 690 18.77 13.99 -7.00
N GLU A 691 18.94 15.31 -6.92
CA GLU A 691 20.23 15.96 -6.62
C GLU A 691 20.69 15.66 -5.20
N HIS A 692 19.77 15.68 -4.22
CA HIS A 692 20.04 15.27 -2.83
C HIS A 692 20.52 13.82 -2.73
N LYS A 693 19.91 12.90 -3.50
CA LYS A 693 20.27 11.48 -3.49
C LYS A 693 21.67 11.25 -4.06
N ILE A 694 22.01 11.96 -5.14
CA ILE A 694 23.39 11.94 -5.68
C ILE A 694 24.39 12.56 -4.71
N ALA A 695 24.02 13.68 -4.08
CA ALA A 695 24.89 14.37 -3.14
C ALA A 695 25.28 13.47 -1.97
N TRP A 696 24.35 12.68 -1.43
CA TRP A 696 24.63 11.67 -0.42
C TRP A 696 25.70 10.66 -0.89
N ASN A 697 25.48 10.04 -2.05
CA ASN A 697 26.42 9.07 -2.61
C ASN A 697 27.82 9.65 -2.87
N LYS A 698 27.91 10.94 -3.21
CA LYS A 698 29.18 11.65 -3.37
C LYS A 698 29.83 12.01 -2.03
N ALA A 699 29.03 12.46 -1.05
CA ALA A 699 29.49 12.80 0.29
C ALA A 699 30.20 11.61 0.96
N LEU A 700 29.70 10.39 0.74
CA LEU A 700 30.29 9.14 1.24
C LEU A 700 31.61 8.74 0.55
N LYS A 701 31.85 9.16 -0.70
CA LYS A 701 33.12 8.88 -1.39
C LYS A 701 34.25 9.75 -0.87
N ASN A 702 33.93 10.97 -0.45
CA ASN A 702 34.91 11.93 0.06
C ASN A 702 35.31 11.67 1.51
N SER A 703 34.48 10.96 2.29
CA SER A 703 34.79 10.61 3.70
C SER A 703 35.77 9.43 3.86
N LYS A 704 36.01 8.62 2.82
CA LYS A 704 36.98 7.50 2.86
C LYS A 704 38.44 7.89 2.55
N HIS A 705 38.74 9.16 2.27
CA HIS A 705 40.08 9.64 1.88
C HIS A 705 40.58 10.82 2.75
N GLY A 706 39.93 11.08 3.89
CA GLY A 706 40.28 12.16 4.83
C GLY A 706 41.06 11.66 6.03
#